data_AF-A0A7Y9HU55-F1
#
_entry.id   AF-A0A7Y9HU55-F1
#
_cell.length_a   1.000
_cell.length_b   1.000
_cell.length_c   1.000
_cell.angle_alpha   90.00
_cell.angle_beta   90.00
_cell.angle_gamma   90.00
#
_symmetry.space_group_name_H-M   'P 1'
#
loop_
_entity.id
_entity.type
_entity.pdbx_description
1 polymer ?
#
loop_
_entity_poly.entity_id
_entity_poly.type
_entity_poly.pdbx_seq_one_letter_code
_entity_poly.pdbx_strand_id
1 'polypeptide(L)'
;MNQTASIEKTTCYHCGDDCLTPAYFVEEKQFCCFGCKSVFEVLSESKLCNYYSYNDHPGVSRAHVDKRFDYLNQPDIINELIDYKDDNITIVTFYIPQIHCSSCLWLLEKLNKMNPAIHYGKVDFLKKQLNVRYNHHQLNLQQLVELLYNIGYEPVISLQDIIKKQNSPAKDNLVQKIAVAGFCFGNVMLLSFPEYFGISVYEQTFKHFFGWVNLLFALPVVFYSGWGYFISAWQNLRIKVLNIDFPLALGVAVLFIRSVVDVAINNDPGFTDTLCGLVFFLLIGKYVQKKTYYHISFERDYRSFFPVAVNIIINDIEKPVPLAHLQTGQRIIIRHNEIIPADAILLKGRAMIDFSFVTGESIAISKTLGEIIYAGGRQTGEAIELEVVKSVSQSYLTQLWNNEAFTRKKDGDNQTFNEKISKYFTIVLLVIAFGSLLLWLPFNASKGLAAFTAVLIVACPCALALSTPFTMAAALSIFDKNLFYLKSARVVEQMAGIDTIVMDKTGTITNGDSNGVELNGDLTTLEKLLIYSTCINSIHPLSRMICNYLGKNYRLPVSHYTEFAGKGIVATISDHQLKIGSGDLVFGYFKETPGITAIHILIDGHYLGYFSIKHNYRDGMDQITKLNSSYDLLLLSGDQDHERDGLLRFFRHPENMHFNQSPQGKLDVIRSMQEKGHKVMMIGDGLNDSGALKQSDLGIAVTDNVNNFSPGSDAIIDGRSFEKLPSFLLFSKDAVNIIHVSFIISLIYNLIGLSYAVTGRLSPLIAAVLMPLSTVTIISFTTLATHLAAKKRHLL
;
A
#
# COMPACT_ATOMS: atom_id res chain seq x y z
N MET A 1 -19.23 45.69 61.61
CA MET A 1 -18.46 46.22 60.46
C MET A 1 -17.67 45.06 59.87
N ASN A 2 -17.88 44.82 58.57
CA ASN A 2 -17.36 43.70 57.79
C ASN A 2 -15.82 43.62 57.86
N GLN A 3 -15.27 42.49 58.30
CA GLN A 3 -13.95 42.06 57.87
C GLN A 3 -14.09 41.41 56.50
N THR A 4 -13.90 42.22 55.46
CA THR A 4 -13.57 41.75 54.11
C THR A 4 -12.32 40.88 54.19
N ALA A 5 -12.49 39.57 54.07
CA ALA A 5 -11.40 38.66 53.79
C ALA A 5 -10.81 39.07 52.43
N SER A 6 -9.56 39.51 52.42
CA SER A 6 -8.78 39.70 51.22
C SER A 6 -8.62 38.36 50.51
N ILE A 7 -9.33 38.15 49.41
CA ILE A 7 -9.09 37.04 48.50
C ILE A 7 -7.74 37.35 47.82
N GLU A 8 -6.66 36.71 48.27
CA GLU A 8 -5.40 36.73 47.52
C GLU A 8 -5.67 36.12 46.14
N LYS A 9 -5.50 36.92 45.09
CA LYS A 9 -5.60 36.46 43.70
C LYS A 9 -4.41 35.55 43.41
N THR A 10 -4.63 34.25 43.52
CA THR A 10 -3.68 33.23 43.05
C THR A 10 -3.92 32.93 41.57
N THR A 11 -2.88 33.06 40.74
CA THR A 11 -2.92 32.78 39.31
C THR A 11 -2.49 31.34 38.99
N CYS A 12 -3.01 30.78 37.91
CA CYS A 12 -2.67 29.44 37.43
C CYS A 12 -1.25 29.40 36.88
N TYR A 13 -0.43 28.46 37.37
CA TYR A 13 0.96 28.28 36.96
C TYR A 13 1.12 27.90 35.48
N HIS A 14 0.09 27.36 34.83
CA HIS A 14 0.17 26.92 33.43
C HIS A 14 -0.43 27.89 32.41
N CYS A 15 -1.61 28.45 32.67
CA CYS A 15 -2.30 29.34 31.74
C CYS A 15 -2.37 30.81 32.17
N GLY A 16 -1.96 31.15 33.39
CA GLY A 16 -1.96 32.53 33.90
C GLY A 16 -3.31 33.06 34.40
N ASP A 17 -4.40 32.31 34.29
CA ASP A 17 -5.74 32.75 34.73
C ASP A 17 -5.91 32.84 36.27
N ASP A 18 -6.83 33.69 36.72
CA ASP A 18 -7.26 33.78 38.13
C ASP A 18 -7.91 32.45 38.60
N CYS A 19 -7.40 31.85 39.68
CA CYS A 19 -8.01 30.69 40.33
C CYS A 19 -9.18 31.14 41.23
N LEU A 20 -10.42 31.03 40.72
CA LEU A 20 -11.63 31.50 41.41
C LEU A 20 -12.16 30.55 42.51
N THR A 21 -11.66 29.31 42.60
CA THR A 21 -12.10 28.25 43.52
C THR A 21 -10.91 27.45 44.08
N PRO A 22 -11.02 26.73 45.22
CA PRO A 22 -9.87 26.09 45.87
C PRO A 22 -9.19 25.15 44.89
N ALA A 23 -7.93 25.47 44.61
CA ALA A 23 -7.28 25.08 43.40
C ALA A 23 -6.67 23.68 43.45
N TYR A 24 -6.39 23.14 42.27
CA TYR A 24 -5.61 21.93 42.13
C TYR A 24 -4.14 22.25 42.46
N PHE A 25 -3.55 21.53 43.42
CA PHE A 25 -2.17 21.72 43.88
C PHE A 25 -1.28 20.53 43.51
N VAL A 26 -0.10 20.81 42.96
CA VAL A 26 0.99 19.84 42.73
C VAL A 26 2.32 20.55 42.93
N GLU A 27 3.22 19.99 43.75
CA GLU A 27 4.57 20.53 43.99
C GLU A 27 4.59 22.04 44.32
N GLU A 28 3.71 22.47 45.24
CA GLU A 28 3.51 23.88 45.65
C GLU A 28 3.00 24.83 44.55
N LYS A 29 2.62 24.31 43.39
CA LYS A 29 2.05 25.08 42.26
C LYS A 29 0.55 24.90 42.15
N GLN A 30 -0.12 25.96 41.72
CA GLN A 30 -1.57 26.08 41.69
C GLN A 30 -2.11 26.10 40.26
N PHE A 31 -3.22 25.40 40.00
CA PHE A 31 -3.81 25.28 38.66
C PHE A 31 -5.32 25.59 38.66
N CYS A 32 -5.80 26.29 37.64
CA CYS A 32 -7.21 26.69 37.49
C CYS A 32 -8.15 25.53 37.13
N CYS A 33 -7.64 24.47 36.50
CA CYS A 33 -8.43 23.32 36.07
C CYS A 33 -7.60 22.03 36.08
N PHE A 34 -8.28 20.88 36.04
CA PHE A 34 -7.64 19.56 35.97
C PHE A 34 -6.72 19.42 34.74
N GLY A 35 -7.09 20.02 33.60
CA GLY A 35 -6.27 20.01 32.39
C GLY A 35 -4.90 20.69 32.60
N CYS A 36 -4.89 21.88 33.21
CA CYS A 36 -3.64 22.59 33.52
C CYS A 36 -2.74 21.80 34.49
N LYS A 37 -3.36 21.12 35.48
CA LYS A 37 -2.68 20.22 36.40
C LYS A 37 -2.05 19.03 35.66
N SER A 38 -2.83 18.33 34.84
CA SER A 38 -2.36 17.14 34.12
C SER A 38 -1.24 17.44 33.14
N VAL A 39 -1.29 18.58 32.44
CA VAL A 39 -0.20 19.00 31.56
C VAL A 39 1.08 19.24 32.35
N PHE A 40 1.00 19.87 33.52
CA PHE A 40 2.16 20.07 34.39
C PHE A 40 2.75 18.76 34.90
N GLU A 41 1.93 17.85 35.45
CA GLU A 41 2.37 16.54 35.94
C GLU A 41 3.08 15.74 34.85
N VAL A 42 2.51 15.72 33.65
CA VAL A 42 3.08 15.05 32.48
C VAL A 42 4.43 15.63 32.06
N LEU A 43 4.56 16.96 32.05
CA LEU A 43 5.81 17.63 31.73
C LEU A 43 6.88 17.40 32.82
N SER A 44 6.46 17.33 34.08
CA SER A 44 7.33 17.03 35.22
C SER A 44 7.86 15.60 35.17
N GLU A 45 6.99 14.61 35.00
CA GLU A 45 7.36 13.20 34.84
C GLU A 45 8.34 12.97 33.68
N SER A 46 8.18 13.76 32.61
CA SER A 46 9.00 13.64 31.40
C SER A 46 10.32 14.45 31.46
N LYS A 47 10.63 15.09 32.59
CA LYS A 47 11.78 16.00 32.77
C LYS A 47 11.80 17.16 31.75
N LEU A 48 10.63 17.65 31.36
CA LEU A 48 10.45 18.73 30.38
C LEU A 48 10.03 20.06 31.03
N CYS A 49 10.24 20.25 32.32
CA CYS A 49 9.86 21.48 33.05
C CYS A 49 10.49 22.77 32.50
N ASN A 50 11.60 22.68 31.75
CA ASN A 50 12.17 23.82 31.02
C ASN A 50 11.15 24.49 30.09
N TYR A 51 10.08 23.79 29.69
CA TYR A 51 8.94 24.35 28.97
C TYR A 51 8.38 25.64 29.60
N TYR A 52 8.29 25.68 30.94
CA TYR A 52 7.78 26.86 31.69
C TYR A 52 8.81 27.99 31.83
N SER A 53 10.08 27.75 31.48
CA SER A 53 11.10 28.80 31.45
C SER A 53 11.17 29.52 30.10
N TYR A 54 10.57 28.95 29.05
CA TYR A 54 10.59 29.53 27.70
C TYR A 54 9.34 30.34 27.37
N ASN A 55 8.24 30.18 28.11
CA ASN A 55 7.00 30.91 27.96
C ASN A 55 6.42 31.20 29.36
N ASP A 56 6.11 32.45 29.66
CA ASP A 56 5.57 32.85 30.97
C ASP A 56 4.16 32.27 31.22
N HIS A 57 3.33 32.16 30.18
CA HIS A 57 1.97 31.58 30.22
C HIS A 57 1.70 30.72 28.98
N PRO A 58 2.19 29.47 28.92
CA PRO A 58 2.07 28.64 27.72
C PRO A 58 0.64 28.18 27.41
N GLY A 59 -0.26 28.16 28.39
CA GLY A 59 -1.66 27.79 28.20
C GLY A 59 -2.51 28.99 27.76
N VAL A 60 -3.28 28.84 26.68
CA VAL A 60 -4.34 29.80 26.31
C VAL A 60 -5.66 29.30 26.89
N SER A 61 -6.26 30.10 27.77
CA SER A 61 -7.60 29.84 28.30
C SER A 61 -8.67 29.99 27.22
N ARG A 62 -9.61 29.04 27.17
CA ARG A 62 -10.86 29.18 26.43
C ARG A 62 -12.01 28.89 27.38
N ALA A 63 -12.98 29.80 27.42
CA ALA A 63 -14.13 29.72 28.32
C ALA A 63 -14.91 28.39 28.13
N HIS A 64 -15.42 27.89 29.25
CA HIS A 64 -16.15 26.62 29.37
C HIS A 64 -17.35 26.51 28.41
N VAL A 65 -17.39 25.38 27.69
CA VAL A 65 -18.50 24.66 27.01
C VAL A 65 -19.69 25.51 26.58
N ASP A 66 -19.63 25.95 25.33
CA ASP A 66 -20.75 26.46 24.56
C ASP A 66 -21.69 25.29 24.18
N LYS A 67 -23.01 25.49 24.13
CA LYS A 67 -24.04 24.49 23.69
C LYS A 67 -23.91 24.06 22.21
N ARG A 68 -22.77 24.37 21.60
CA ARG A 68 -22.46 24.20 20.19
C ARG A 68 -22.33 22.73 19.79
N PHE A 69 -22.02 21.82 20.71
CA PHE A 69 -21.80 20.40 20.41
C PHE A 69 -23.00 19.49 20.74
N ASP A 70 -24.13 20.03 21.20
CA ASP A 70 -25.32 19.25 21.60
C ASP A 70 -25.90 18.40 20.45
N TYR A 71 -25.67 18.81 19.20
CA TYR A 71 -26.07 18.04 18.02
C TYR A 71 -25.36 16.68 17.92
N LEU A 72 -24.21 16.50 18.57
CA LEU A 72 -23.46 15.24 18.61
C LEU A 72 -24.07 14.19 19.55
N ASN A 73 -25.22 14.48 20.17
CA ASN A 73 -26.05 13.49 20.88
C ASN A 73 -27.14 12.87 20.01
N GLN A 74 -27.39 13.40 18.80
CA GLN A 74 -28.42 12.88 17.91
C GLN A 74 -27.94 11.57 17.25
N PRO A 75 -28.70 10.45 17.35
CA PRO A 75 -28.28 9.16 16.82
C PRO A 75 -27.95 9.19 15.32
N ASP A 76 -28.74 9.94 14.54
CA ASP A 76 -28.56 10.06 13.09
C ASP A 76 -27.19 10.68 12.75
N ILE A 77 -26.81 11.74 13.49
CA ILE A 77 -25.54 12.44 13.28
C ILE A 77 -24.36 11.59 13.79
N ILE A 78 -24.54 10.90 14.93
CA ILE A 78 -23.52 9.99 15.46
C ILE A 78 -23.22 8.91 14.43
N ASN A 79 -24.24 8.29 13.84
CA ASN A 79 -24.10 7.22 12.84
C ASN A 79 -23.41 7.68 11.54
N GLU A 80 -23.49 8.97 11.21
CA GLU A 80 -22.80 9.57 10.05
C GLU A 80 -21.33 9.90 10.34
N LEU A 81 -20.97 10.11 11.61
CA LEU A 81 -19.62 10.54 12.02
C LEU A 81 -18.74 9.40 12.53
N ILE A 82 -19.33 8.32 13.03
CA ILE A 82 -18.58 7.16 13.52
C ILE A 82 -18.05 6.32 12.36
N ASP A 83 -16.78 5.93 12.44
CA ASP A 83 -16.20 4.95 11.53
C ASP A 83 -16.65 3.54 11.92
N TYR A 84 -16.83 3.29 13.23
CA TYR A 84 -17.20 1.99 13.79
C TYR A 84 -17.86 2.10 15.15
N LYS A 85 -18.78 1.17 15.43
CA LYS A 85 -19.29 0.92 16.77
C LYS A 85 -19.52 -0.57 16.98
N ASP A 86 -18.89 -1.11 18.02
CA ASP A 86 -19.13 -2.43 18.58
C ASP A 86 -20.02 -2.32 19.84
N ASP A 87 -20.16 -3.39 20.61
CA ASP A 87 -20.85 -3.39 21.91
C ASP A 87 -20.16 -2.52 22.95
N ASN A 88 -18.82 -2.42 22.96
CA ASN A 88 -18.09 -1.63 23.96
C ASN A 88 -17.32 -0.42 23.40
N ILE A 89 -17.02 -0.41 22.10
CA ILE A 89 -15.99 0.46 21.52
C ILE A 89 -16.55 1.25 20.34
N THR A 90 -16.18 2.52 20.23
CA THR A 90 -16.45 3.36 19.07
C THR A 90 -15.15 3.93 18.51
N ILE A 91 -15.06 4.00 17.19
CA ILE A 91 -13.94 4.60 16.46
C ILE A 91 -14.46 5.77 15.65
N VAL A 92 -13.73 6.89 15.70
CA VAL A 92 -14.05 8.10 14.95
C VAL A 92 -12.77 8.76 14.43
N THR A 93 -12.83 9.31 13.22
CA THR A 93 -11.72 10.06 12.62
C THR A 93 -12.12 11.51 12.41
N PHE A 94 -11.37 12.41 13.05
CA PHE A 94 -11.59 13.85 12.95
C PHE A 94 -10.51 14.53 12.10
N TYR A 95 -10.91 15.51 11.30
CA TYR A 95 -9.97 16.46 10.71
C TYR A 95 -9.69 17.61 11.68
N ILE A 96 -8.43 17.84 12.02
CA ILE A 96 -7.98 18.82 13.02
C ILE A 96 -6.94 19.75 12.37
N PRO A 97 -7.36 20.92 11.85
CA PRO A 97 -6.47 21.81 11.09
C PRO A 97 -5.29 22.35 11.90
N GLN A 98 -5.39 22.31 13.23
CA GLN A 98 -4.43 22.91 14.15
C GLN A 98 -3.20 22.03 14.43
N ILE A 99 -3.12 20.84 13.84
CA ILE A 99 -1.91 20.01 13.88
C ILE A 99 -0.81 20.69 13.05
N HIS A 100 0.30 21.09 13.69
CA HIS A 100 1.39 21.82 13.04
C HIS A 100 2.81 21.45 13.52
N CYS A 101 2.96 20.76 14.66
CA CYS A 101 4.26 20.37 15.21
C CYS A 101 4.25 18.98 15.85
N SER A 102 5.43 18.43 16.16
CA SER A 102 5.60 17.15 16.85
C SER A 102 4.97 17.13 18.25
N SER A 103 4.85 18.27 18.92
CA SER A 103 4.14 18.36 20.20
C SER A 103 2.64 18.11 20.05
N CYS A 104 2.03 18.53 18.91
CA CYS A 104 0.63 18.21 18.61
C CYS A 104 0.43 16.69 18.46
N LEU A 105 1.36 16.04 17.75
CA LEU A 105 1.36 14.60 17.56
C LEU A 105 1.39 13.88 18.91
N TRP A 106 2.36 14.22 19.75
CA TRP A 106 2.55 13.59 21.05
C TRP A 106 1.34 13.77 21.96
N LEU A 107 0.77 14.98 22.03
CA LEU A 107 -0.36 15.28 22.90
C LEU A 107 -1.62 14.48 22.49
N LEU A 108 -1.94 14.50 21.20
CA LEU A 108 -3.13 13.83 20.66
C LEU A 108 -2.99 12.30 20.67
N GLU A 109 -1.78 11.76 20.58
CA GLU A 109 -1.54 10.31 20.74
C GLU A 109 -1.57 9.85 22.21
N LYS A 110 -1.55 10.80 23.16
CA LYS A 110 -1.63 10.55 24.61
C LYS A 110 -2.97 10.94 25.24
N LEU A 111 -4.03 11.03 24.44
CA LEU A 111 -5.39 11.26 24.94
C LEU A 111 -5.85 10.23 25.98
N ASN A 112 -5.37 8.99 25.89
CA ASN A 112 -5.64 7.92 26.86
C ASN A 112 -5.11 8.21 28.28
N LYS A 113 -4.08 9.06 28.42
CA LYS A 113 -3.63 9.53 29.73
C LYS A 113 -4.56 10.59 30.33
N MET A 114 -5.28 11.34 29.49
CA MET A 114 -6.21 12.38 29.93
C MET A 114 -7.59 11.84 30.25
N ASN A 115 -8.06 10.84 29.50
CA ASN A 115 -9.29 10.14 29.78
C ASN A 115 -9.10 8.61 29.59
N PRO A 116 -9.24 7.81 30.66
CA PRO A 116 -9.03 6.36 30.59
C PRO A 116 -10.06 5.62 29.72
N ALA A 117 -11.20 6.26 29.39
CA ALA A 117 -12.16 5.70 28.43
C ALA A 117 -11.62 5.70 26.99
N ILE A 118 -10.56 6.46 26.70
CA ILE A 118 -9.90 6.46 25.39
C ILE A 118 -8.81 5.40 25.41
N HIS A 119 -8.89 4.41 24.51
CA HIS A 119 -7.89 3.36 24.41
C HIS A 119 -6.61 3.86 23.71
N TYR A 120 -6.77 4.52 22.56
CA TYR A 120 -5.67 5.20 21.88
C TYR A 120 -6.18 6.30 20.94
N GLY A 121 -5.30 7.27 20.66
CA GLY A 121 -5.43 8.24 19.58
C GLY A 121 -4.24 8.11 18.64
N LYS A 122 -4.44 8.20 17.33
CA LYS A 122 -3.37 8.18 16.32
C LYS A 122 -3.54 9.35 15.37
N VAL A 123 -2.46 10.09 15.14
CA VAL A 123 -2.48 11.27 14.26
C VAL A 123 -1.81 10.97 12.93
N ASP A 124 -2.51 11.26 11.83
CA ASP A 124 -1.92 11.43 10.51
C ASP A 124 -1.54 12.91 10.36
N PHE A 125 -0.23 13.19 10.49
CA PHE A 125 0.30 14.55 10.45
C PHE A 125 0.13 15.21 9.08
N LEU A 126 0.24 14.43 7.99
CA LEU A 126 0.17 14.97 6.63
C LEU A 126 -1.27 15.32 6.24
N LYS A 127 -2.23 14.47 6.64
CA LYS A 127 -3.66 14.69 6.39
C LYS A 127 -4.33 15.55 7.47
N LYS A 128 -3.62 15.88 8.55
CA LYS A 128 -4.14 16.56 9.74
C LYS A 128 -5.38 15.87 10.31
N GLN A 129 -5.32 14.55 10.41
CA GLN A 129 -6.41 13.72 10.92
C GLN A 129 -6.03 13.06 12.25
N LEU A 130 -7.01 12.90 13.13
CA LEU A 130 -6.90 12.16 14.38
C LEU A 130 -7.93 11.04 14.38
N ASN A 131 -7.44 9.80 14.45
CA ASN A 131 -8.27 8.61 14.68
C ASN A 131 -8.30 8.30 16.19
N VAL A 132 -9.49 8.20 16.78
CA VAL A 132 -9.67 7.94 18.21
C VAL A 132 -10.51 6.68 18.42
N ARG A 133 -10.01 5.76 19.27
CA ARG A 133 -10.75 4.59 19.75
C ARG A 133 -11.11 4.79 21.22
N TYR A 134 -12.38 4.77 21.56
CA TYR A 134 -12.87 5.00 22.93
C TYR A 134 -14.02 4.06 23.31
N ASN A 135 -14.24 3.88 24.61
CA ASN A 135 -15.35 3.13 25.16
C ASN A 135 -16.59 4.03 25.26
N HIS A 136 -17.63 3.70 24.49
CA HIS A 136 -18.81 4.56 24.37
C HIS A 136 -19.82 4.44 25.51
N HIS A 137 -19.63 3.49 26.44
CA HIS A 137 -20.39 3.45 27.69
C HIS A 137 -19.84 4.43 28.74
N GLN A 138 -18.57 4.81 28.63
CA GLN A 138 -17.89 5.69 29.60
C GLN A 138 -17.69 7.12 29.08
N LEU A 139 -17.58 7.30 27.75
CA LEU A 139 -17.37 8.58 27.10
C LEU A 139 -18.27 8.67 25.87
N ASN A 140 -19.12 9.70 25.75
CA ASN A 140 -19.93 9.89 24.53
C ASN A 140 -19.19 10.74 23.48
N LEU A 141 -19.70 10.77 22.23
CA LEU A 141 -19.05 11.48 21.13
C LEU A 141 -18.94 12.99 21.39
N GLN A 142 -19.96 13.60 22.00
CA GLN A 142 -19.94 15.00 22.41
C GLN A 142 -18.78 15.29 23.37
N GLN A 143 -18.67 14.51 24.45
CA GLN A 143 -17.62 14.65 25.46
C GLN A 143 -16.22 14.45 24.88
N LEU A 144 -16.07 13.57 23.89
CA LEU A 144 -14.80 13.42 23.18
C LEU A 144 -14.44 14.69 22.38
N VAL A 145 -15.41 15.29 21.67
CA VAL A 145 -15.19 16.53 20.92
C VAL A 145 -14.94 17.71 21.86
N GLU A 146 -15.64 17.78 22.99
CA GLU A 146 -15.41 18.76 24.04
C GLU A 146 -14.01 18.61 24.66
N LEU A 147 -13.56 17.37 24.90
CA LEU A 147 -12.19 17.10 25.35
C LEU A 147 -11.17 17.66 24.35
N LEU A 148 -11.34 17.35 23.06
CA LEU A 148 -10.47 17.85 21.98
C LEU A 148 -10.50 19.38 21.88
N TYR A 149 -11.67 19.98 22.02
CA TYR A 149 -11.84 21.44 22.05
C TYR A 149 -11.08 22.07 23.24
N ASN A 150 -11.21 21.48 24.43
CA ASN A 150 -10.59 21.97 25.66
C ASN A 150 -9.06 21.93 25.61
N ILE A 151 -8.48 20.95 24.91
CA ILE A 151 -7.02 20.89 24.67
C ILE A 151 -6.55 21.73 23.48
N GLY A 152 -7.45 22.48 22.84
CA GLY A 152 -7.13 23.41 21.74
C GLY A 152 -7.16 22.81 20.33
N TYR A 153 -7.63 21.57 20.18
CA TYR A 153 -7.67 20.81 18.93
C TYR A 153 -9.11 20.56 18.46
N GLU A 154 -9.87 21.64 18.27
CA GLU A 154 -11.25 21.57 17.78
C GLU A 154 -11.31 20.81 16.43
N PRO A 155 -12.08 19.71 16.36
CA PRO A 155 -12.28 19.00 15.11
C PRO A 155 -13.26 19.77 14.21
N VAL A 156 -12.94 19.87 12.92
CA VAL A 156 -13.87 20.43 11.94
C VAL A 156 -14.82 19.33 11.50
N ILE A 157 -16.05 19.38 12.01
CA ILE A 157 -17.11 18.42 11.72
C ILE A 157 -18.01 19.05 10.65
N SER A 158 -17.77 18.71 9.38
CA SER A 158 -18.61 19.12 8.25
C SER A 158 -19.06 17.88 7.47
N LEU A 159 -20.37 17.65 7.42
CA LEU A 159 -21.00 16.51 6.74
C LEU A 159 -20.71 16.48 5.23
N GLN A 160 -20.36 17.63 4.63
CA GLN A 160 -20.11 17.77 3.20
C GLN A 160 -18.64 17.55 2.80
N ASP A 161 -17.67 17.67 3.72
CA ASP A 161 -16.24 17.55 3.39
C ASP A 161 -15.72 16.10 3.39
N ILE A 162 -16.36 15.19 4.13
CA ILE A 162 -15.93 13.79 4.26
C ILE A 162 -15.97 13.05 2.91
N ILE A 163 -16.93 13.40 2.03
CA ILE A 163 -17.16 12.72 0.75
C ILE A 163 -16.40 13.39 -0.42
N LYS A 164 -16.17 14.71 -0.37
CA LYS A 164 -15.64 15.47 -1.53
C LYS A 164 -14.13 15.75 -1.51
N LYS A 165 -13.48 15.81 -0.34
CA LYS A 165 -12.05 16.19 -0.26
C LYS A 165 -11.05 15.03 -0.30
N GLN A 166 -11.48 13.79 -0.06
CA GLN A 166 -10.58 12.63 -0.12
C GLN A 166 -10.02 12.36 -1.54
N ASN A 167 -10.66 12.90 -2.60
CA ASN A 167 -10.29 12.64 -4.00
C ASN A 167 -9.71 13.85 -4.76
N SER A 168 -9.46 14.99 -4.10
CA SER A 168 -8.78 16.10 -4.77
C SER A 168 -7.31 16.11 -4.37
N PRO A 169 -6.39 15.55 -5.20
CA PRO A 169 -4.97 15.76 -4.96
C PRO A 169 -4.72 17.26 -4.93
N ALA A 170 -3.98 17.73 -3.91
CA ALA A 170 -3.57 19.12 -3.80
C ALA A 170 -3.10 19.61 -5.19
N LYS A 171 -3.73 20.68 -5.71
CA LYS A 171 -3.41 21.23 -7.03
C LYS A 171 -1.92 21.55 -7.06
N ASP A 172 -1.14 20.68 -7.72
CA ASP A 172 0.29 20.89 -7.88
C ASP A 172 0.50 21.96 -8.95
N ASN A 173 1.05 23.10 -8.55
CA ASN A 173 1.34 24.23 -9.44
C ASN A 173 2.52 23.96 -10.39
N LEU A 174 2.98 22.71 -10.55
CA LEU A 174 4.10 22.32 -11.40
C LEU A 174 3.95 22.82 -12.85
N VAL A 175 2.76 22.72 -13.45
CA VAL A 175 2.51 23.19 -14.83
C VAL A 175 2.71 24.71 -14.94
N GLN A 176 2.26 25.47 -13.93
CA GLN A 176 2.47 26.92 -13.90
C GLN A 176 3.95 27.27 -13.77
N LYS A 177 4.70 26.52 -12.95
CA LYS A 177 6.16 26.70 -12.81
C LYS A 177 6.91 26.41 -14.11
N ILE A 178 6.48 25.40 -14.87
CA ILE A 178 7.03 25.09 -16.20
C ILE A 178 6.73 26.21 -17.18
N ALA A 179 5.50 26.73 -17.20
CA ALA A 179 5.12 27.83 -18.09
C ALA A 179 5.95 29.09 -17.83
N VAL A 180 6.14 29.47 -16.55
CA VAL A 180 6.98 30.61 -16.17
C VAL A 180 8.44 30.38 -16.58
N ALA A 181 8.99 29.19 -16.28
CA ALA A 181 10.36 28.85 -16.64
C ALA A 181 10.59 28.85 -18.15
N GLY A 182 9.65 28.28 -18.93
CA GLY A 182 9.72 28.24 -20.38
C GLY A 182 9.58 29.60 -21.03
N PHE A 183 8.68 30.45 -20.52
CA PHE A 183 8.56 31.84 -20.98
C PHE A 183 9.85 32.62 -20.76
N CYS A 184 10.43 32.55 -19.56
CA CYS A 184 11.67 33.26 -19.25
C CYS A 184 12.85 32.69 -20.06
N PHE A 185 12.97 31.36 -20.15
CA PHE A 185 14.01 30.70 -20.95
C PHE A 185 13.93 31.09 -22.43
N GLY A 186 12.73 31.08 -23.04
CA GLY A 186 12.55 31.46 -24.44
C GLY A 186 12.96 32.90 -24.72
N ASN A 187 12.60 33.84 -23.85
CA ASN A 187 12.98 35.24 -23.99
C ASN A 187 14.49 35.45 -23.78
N VAL A 188 15.08 34.82 -22.75
CA VAL A 188 16.53 34.89 -22.52
C VAL A 188 17.30 34.31 -23.71
N MET A 189 16.87 33.16 -24.25
CA MET A 189 17.51 32.56 -25.42
C MET A 189 17.41 33.47 -26.64
N LEU A 190 16.26 34.11 -26.87
CA LEU A 190 16.08 35.08 -27.97
C LEU A 190 17.00 36.29 -27.83
N LEU A 191 17.16 36.82 -26.62
CA LEU A 191 18.02 37.97 -26.32
C LEU A 191 19.51 37.61 -26.36
N SER A 192 19.88 36.37 -26.05
CA SER A 192 21.24 35.84 -26.16
C SER A 192 21.59 35.32 -27.56
N PHE A 193 20.60 35.09 -28.43
CA PHE A 193 20.78 34.57 -29.79
C PHE A 193 21.79 35.34 -30.66
N PRO A 194 21.81 36.68 -30.66
CA PRO A 194 22.71 37.43 -31.55
C PRO A 194 24.20 37.24 -31.20
N GLU A 195 24.49 37.03 -29.91
CA GLU A 195 25.86 36.77 -29.43
C GLU A 195 26.42 35.41 -29.91
N TYR A 196 25.57 34.39 -30.06
CA TYR A 196 25.99 33.08 -30.57
C TYR A 196 26.38 33.09 -32.05
N PHE A 197 25.84 34.03 -32.85
CA PHE A 197 26.07 34.11 -34.29
C PHE A 197 26.99 35.27 -34.71
N GLY A 198 27.39 36.13 -33.77
CA GLY A 198 28.37 37.19 -34.00
C GLY A 198 27.93 38.24 -35.02
N ILE A 199 26.63 38.49 -35.14
CA ILE A 199 26.07 39.35 -36.19
C ILE A 199 26.00 40.80 -35.70
N SER A 200 27.12 41.52 -35.83
CA SER A 200 27.24 43.00 -35.99
C SER A 200 27.95 43.81 -34.89
N VAL A 201 28.56 44.91 -35.34
CA VAL A 201 29.27 45.94 -34.56
C VAL A 201 28.32 46.77 -33.67
N TYR A 202 27.00 46.75 -33.92
CA TYR A 202 25.98 47.45 -33.12
C TYR A 202 25.57 46.70 -31.84
N GLU A 203 25.90 45.41 -31.72
CA GLU A 203 25.61 44.59 -30.52
C GLU A 203 26.52 44.94 -29.33
N GLN A 204 27.68 45.55 -29.61
CA GLN A 204 28.58 46.26 -28.68
C GLN A 204 27.83 46.96 -27.53
N THR A 205 26.89 47.80 -27.96
CA THR A 205 26.25 48.82 -27.14
C THR A 205 25.07 48.27 -26.34
N PHE A 206 24.39 47.24 -26.84
CA PHE A 206 23.21 46.64 -26.18
C PHE A 206 23.55 45.40 -25.35
N LYS A 207 24.77 44.87 -25.43
CA LYS A 207 25.24 43.72 -24.66
C LYS A 207 24.98 43.86 -23.15
N HIS A 208 25.25 45.04 -22.58
CA HIS A 208 24.97 45.30 -21.15
C HIS A 208 23.49 45.37 -20.84
N PHE A 209 22.71 46.01 -21.70
CA PHE A 209 21.27 46.11 -21.53
C PHE A 209 20.63 44.71 -21.54
N PHE A 210 21.00 43.87 -22.51
CA PHE A 210 20.50 42.50 -22.58
C PHE A 210 20.97 41.62 -21.42
N GLY A 211 22.19 41.80 -20.92
CA GLY A 211 22.67 41.11 -19.71
C GLY A 211 21.77 41.38 -18.48
N TRP A 212 21.44 42.65 -18.23
CA TRP A 212 20.54 43.02 -17.12
C TRP A 212 19.10 42.56 -17.32
N VAL A 213 18.59 42.64 -18.56
CA VAL A 213 17.24 42.13 -18.89
C VAL A 213 17.17 40.61 -18.72
N ASN A 214 18.21 39.89 -19.15
CA ASN A 214 18.30 38.44 -18.95
C ASN A 214 18.29 38.09 -17.46
N LEU A 215 19.03 38.83 -16.64
CA LEU A 215 19.07 38.64 -15.20
C LEU A 215 17.71 38.88 -14.52
N LEU A 216 16.95 39.88 -15.01
CA LEU A 216 15.57 40.11 -14.57
C LEU A 216 14.67 38.90 -14.86
N PHE A 217 14.80 38.28 -16.04
CA PHE A 217 14.07 37.05 -16.38
C PHE A 217 14.53 35.84 -15.55
N ALA A 218 15.77 35.81 -15.06
CA ALA A 218 16.27 34.72 -14.22
C ALA A 218 15.64 34.68 -12.83
N LEU A 219 15.28 35.84 -12.26
CA LEU A 219 14.70 35.96 -10.91
C LEU A 219 13.44 35.08 -10.71
N PRO A 220 12.38 35.16 -11.54
CA PRO A 220 11.22 34.28 -11.38
C PRO A 220 11.58 32.81 -11.60
N VAL A 221 12.57 32.51 -12.44
CA VAL A 221 12.99 31.12 -12.67
C VAL A 221 13.64 30.53 -11.42
N VAL A 222 14.53 31.26 -10.75
CA VAL A 222 15.21 30.78 -9.53
C VAL A 222 14.28 30.77 -8.32
N PHE A 223 13.62 31.89 -8.04
CA PHE A 223 12.89 32.12 -6.79
C PHE A 223 11.44 31.64 -6.80
N TYR A 224 10.85 31.35 -7.97
CA TYR A 224 9.51 30.77 -8.06
C TYR A 224 9.53 29.35 -8.62
N SER A 225 10.10 29.16 -9.82
CA SER A 225 10.11 27.85 -10.49
C SER A 225 11.08 26.87 -9.84
N GLY A 226 12.30 27.31 -9.50
CA GLY A 226 13.37 26.52 -8.90
C GLY A 226 13.31 26.36 -7.38
N TRP A 227 12.50 27.18 -6.68
CA TRP A 227 12.46 27.25 -5.21
C TRP A 227 12.21 25.91 -4.51
N GLY A 228 11.43 25.04 -5.13
CA GLY A 228 11.15 23.70 -4.59
C GLY A 228 12.40 22.85 -4.37
N TYR A 229 13.43 23.00 -5.23
CA TYR A 229 14.69 22.27 -5.08
C TYR A 229 15.48 22.76 -3.87
N PHE A 230 15.48 24.07 -3.59
CA PHE A 230 16.12 24.64 -2.40
C PHE A 230 15.45 24.17 -1.10
N ILE A 231 14.11 24.18 -1.05
CA ILE A 231 13.36 23.67 0.11
C ILE A 231 13.69 22.20 0.35
N SER A 232 13.64 21.37 -0.70
CA SER A 232 13.93 19.94 -0.60
C SER A 232 15.36 19.69 -0.13
N ALA A 233 16.35 20.37 -0.74
CA ALA A 233 17.76 20.23 -0.35
C ALA A 233 17.98 20.62 1.12
N TRP A 234 17.37 21.71 1.59
CA TRP A 234 17.50 22.17 2.97
C TRP A 234 16.85 21.21 3.98
N GLN A 235 15.64 20.72 3.68
CA GLN A 235 14.93 19.76 4.52
C GLN A 235 15.71 18.44 4.64
N ASN A 236 16.21 17.90 3.53
CA ASN A 236 16.98 16.66 3.53
C ASN A 236 18.32 16.80 4.26
N LEU A 237 18.99 17.96 4.10
CA LEU A 237 20.22 18.25 4.83
C LEU A 237 19.98 18.32 6.35
N ARG A 238 18.86 18.92 6.80
CA ARG A 238 18.49 18.92 8.23
C ARG A 238 18.30 17.53 8.80
N ILE A 239 17.83 16.59 7.98
CA ILE A 239 17.59 15.18 8.36
C ILE A 239 18.86 14.32 8.11
N LYS A 240 19.98 14.94 7.72
CA LYS A 240 21.27 14.28 7.40
C LYS A 240 21.18 13.27 6.24
N VAL A 241 20.25 13.47 5.31
CA VAL A 241 20.11 12.68 4.09
C VAL A 241 20.59 13.51 2.91
N LEU A 242 21.57 13.01 2.16
CA LEU A 242 22.02 13.62 0.90
C LEU A 242 21.28 12.97 -0.26
N ASN A 243 20.45 13.74 -0.95
CA ASN A 243 19.67 13.30 -2.11
C ASN A 243 20.12 14.05 -3.39
N ILE A 244 19.47 13.77 -4.52
CA ILE A 244 19.78 14.36 -5.83
C ILE A 244 19.44 15.86 -5.87
N ASP A 245 18.50 16.32 -5.03
CA ASP A 245 18.10 17.73 -5.01
C ASP A 245 19.21 18.65 -4.48
N PHE A 246 20.13 18.15 -3.66
CA PHE A 246 21.20 18.97 -3.09
C PHE A 246 22.21 19.46 -4.14
N PRO A 247 22.88 18.61 -4.95
CA PRO A 247 23.72 19.08 -6.05
C PRO A 247 22.98 19.99 -7.03
N LEU A 248 21.70 19.72 -7.27
CA LEU A 248 20.87 20.49 -8.18
C LEU A 248 20.62 21.92 -7.68
N ALA A 249 20.20 22.06 -6.43
CA ALA A 249 20.01 23.35 -5.78
C ALA A 249 21.34 24.14 -5.73
N LEU A 250 22.44 23.45 -5.43
CA LEU A 250 23.78 24.05 -5.43
C LEU A 250 24.17 24.55 -6.83
N GLY A 251 23.95 23.75 -7.89
CA GLY A 251 24.22 24.14 -9.27
C GLY A 251 23.43 25.37 -9.71
N VAL A 252 22.13 25.43 -9.37
CA VAL A 252 21.27 26.60 -9.64
C VAL A 252 21.77 27.84 -8.90
N ALA A 253 22.14 27.72 -7.62
CA ALA A 253 22.68 28.84 -6.85
C ALA A 253 24.01 29.35 -7.42
N VAL A 254 24.93 28.45 -7.76
CA VAL A 254 26.24 28.79 -8.30
C VAL A 254 26.12 29.50 -9.65
N LEU A 255 25.27 28.99 -10.55
CA LEU A 255 25.00 29.63 -11.84
C LEU A 255 24.38 31.01 -11.67
N PHE A 256 23.41 31.18 -10.77
CA PHE A 256 22.78 32.47 -10.52
C PHE A 256 23.78 33.50 -9.98
N ILE A 257 24.54 33.14 -8.94
CA ILE A 257 25.56 34.03 -8.34
C ILE A 257 26.62 34.40 -9.38
N ARG A 258 27.08 33.42 -10.17
CA ARG A 258 28.07 33.65 -11.22
C ARG A 258 27.55 34.60 -12.30
N SER A 259 26.33 34.38 -12.80
CA SER A 259 25.72 35.28 -13.79
C SER A 259 25.54 36.70 -13.26
N VAL A 260 25.22 36.86 -11.97
CA VAL A 260 25.17 38.18 -11.32
C VAL A 260 26.54 38.86 -11.31
N VAL A 261 27.58 38.12 -10.93
CA VAL A 261 28.97 38.63 -10.92
C VAL A 261 29.44 38.99 -12.32
N ASP A 262 29.19 38.14 -13.32
CA ASP A 262 29.65 38.36 -14.69
C ASP A 262 28.97 39.57 -15.35
N VAL A 263 27.65 39.74 -15.14
CA VAL A 263 26.90 40.91 -15.63
C VAL A 263 27.27 42.20 -14.89
N ALA A 264 27.47 42.14 -13.58
CA ALA A 264 27.71 43.33 -12.76
C ALA A 264 29.17 43.82 -12.80
N ILE A 265 30.14 42.90 -12.88
CA ILE A 265 31.58 43.21 -12.76
C ILE A 265 32.31 43.04 -14.09
N ASN A 266 32.11 41.91 -14.77
CA ASN A 266 32.89 41.57 -15.97
C ASN A 266 32.27 42.11 -17.26
N ASN A 267 31.09 42.73 -17.16
CA ASN A 267 30.34 43.26 -18.29
C ASN A 267 30.06 42.18 -19.37
N ASP A 268 29.98 40.93 -18.93
CA ASP A 268 29.72 39.75 -19.72
C ASP A 268 28.23 39.35 -19.51
N PRO A 269 27.48 38.98 -20.57
CA PRO A 269 26.07 38.59 -20.47
C PRO A 269 25.79 37.40 -19.54
N GLY A 270 26.84 36.70 -19.10
CA GLY A 270 26.75 35.67 -18.06
C GLY A 270 26.04 34.40 -18.55
N PHE A 271 25.75 33.49 -17.62
CA PHE A 271 25.22 32.15 -17.92
C PHE A 271 23.71 32.04 -17.70
N THR A 272 23.00 33.13 -17.97
CA THR A 272 21.58 33.25 -17.64
C THR A 272 20.69 32.37 -18.51
N ASP A 273 21.06 32.20 -19.79
CA ASP A 273 20.45 31.26 -20.73
C ASP A 273 20.52 29.82 -20.23
N THR A 274 21.70 29.42 -19.76
CA THR A 274 22.01 28.10 -19.22
C THR A 274 21.21 27.84 -17.94
N LEU A 275 21.17 28.82 -17.03
CA LEU A 275 20.40 28.74 -15.79
C LEU A 275 18.91 28.55 -16.05
N CYS A 276 18.33 29.37 -16.92
CA CYS A 276 16.90 29.30 -17.26
C CYS A 276 16.56 27.98 -17.97
N GLY A 277 17.41 27.56 -18.92
CA GLY A 277 17.26 26.29 -19.61
C GLY A 277 17.34 25.09 -18.67
N LEU A 278 18.33 25.08 -17.76
CA LEU A 278 18.50 24.03 -16.75
C LEU A 278 17.21 23.86 -15.92
N VAL A 279 16.71 24.92 -15.29
CA VAL A 279 15.49 24.84 -14.45
C VAL A 279 14.27 24.42 -15.27
N PHE A 280 14.12 24.93 -16.49
CA PHE A 280 13.03 24.56 -17.38
C PHE A 280 13.03 23.06 -17.73
N PHE A 281 14.16 22.51 -18.19
CA PHE A 281 14.27 21.10 -18.54
C PHE A 281 14.13 20.18 -17.33
N LEU A 282 14.63 20.59 -16.16
CA LEU A 282 14.44 19.84 -14.91
C LEU A 282 12.96 19.74 -14.52
N LEU A 283 12.21 20.84 -14.64
CA LEU A 283 10.77 20.84 -14.34
C LEU A 283 9.97 20.02 -15.35
N ILE A 284 10.32 20.05 -16.64
CA ILE A 284 9.75 19.14 -17.65
C ILE A 284 10.04 17.68 -17.28
N GLY A 285 11.29 17.36 -16.94
CA GLY A 285 11.70 16.04 -16.49
C GLY A 285 10.87 15.57 -15.29
N LYS A 286 10.68 16.44 -14.29
CA LYS A 286 9.85 16.19 -13.10
C LYS A 286 8.37 16.01 -13.45
N TYR A 287 7.84 16.75 -14.43
CA TYR A 287 6.46 16.58 -14.89
C TYR A 287 6.25 15.26 -15.62
N VAL A 288 7.15 14.90 -16.53
CA VAL A 288 7.13 13.59 -17.19
C VAL A 288 7.24 12.48 -16.15
N GLN A 289 8.19 12.59 -15.21
CA GLN A 289 8.33 11.65 -14.10
C GLN A 289 7.04 11.50 -13.31
N LYS A 290 6.43 12.61 -12.87
CA LYS A 290 5.20 12.59 -12.06
C LYS A 290 4.01 12.02 -12.83
N LYS A 291 3.84 12.41 -14.09
CA LYS A 291 2.74 11.91 -14.94
C LYS A 291 2.89 10.42 -15.20
N THR A 292 4.11 9.98 -15.53
CA THR A 292 4.44 8.57 -15.70
C THR A 292 4.22 7.81 -14.39
N TYR A 293 4.73 8.31 -13.27
CA TYR A 293 4.53 7.69 -11.95
C TYR A 293 3.06 7.58 -11.58
N TYR A 294 2.25 8.62 -11.77
CA TYR A 294 0.81 8.60 -11.48
C TYR A 294 0.05 7.56 -12.33
N HIS A 295 0.41 7.41 -13.61
CA HIS A 295 -0.16 6.36 -14.46
C HIS A 295 0.29 4.94 -14.05
N ILE A 296 1.43 4.81 -13.37
CA ILE A 296 2.01 3.54 -12.91
C ILE A 296 1.58 3.21 -11.46
N SER A 297 1.38 4.21 -10.61
CA SER A 297 1.13 4.09 -9.16
C SER A 297 -0.33 3.77 -8.85
N PHE A 298 -1.00 3.03 -9.72
CA PHE A 298 -2.27 2.38 -9.37
C PHE A 298 -1.97 1.22 -8.42
N GLU A 299 -1.42 1.53 -7.24
CA GLU A 299 -1.55 0.62 -6.10
C GLU A 299 -3.03 0.48 -5.83
N ARG A 300 -3.54 -0.72 -6.10
CA ARG A 300 -4.92 -1.08 -5.81
C ARG A 300 -5.01 -1.35 -4.32
N ASP A 301 -5.10 -0.26 -3.58
CA ASP A 301 -5.53 -0.23 -2.19
C ASP A 301 -6.90 -0.91 -2.08
N TYR A 302 -7.10 -1.66 -0.99
CA TYR A 302 -8.28 -2.38 -0.50
C TYR A 302 -9.02 -3.39 -1.42
N ARG A 303 -9.09 -3.19 -2.75
CA ARG A 303 -9.89 -4.04 -3.67
C ARG A 303 -9.45 -5.49 -3.73
N SER A 304 -8.21 -5.77 -3.36
CA SER A 304 -7.67 -7.10 -3.22
C SER A 304 -8.30 -7.91 -2.09
N PHE A 305 -8.97 -7.31 -1.12
CA PHE A 305 -9.50 -8.03 0.05
C PHE A 305 -11.00 -8.33 -0.04
N PHE A 306 -11.67 -7.85 -1.09
CA PHE A 306 -13.08 -8.12 -1.33
C PHE A 306 -13.25 -9.13 -2.47
N PRO A 307 -14.32 -9.95 -2.45
CA PRO A 307 -14.63 -10.84 -3.57
C PRO A 307 -14.84 -10.01 -4.84
N VAL A 308 -14.30 -10.47 -5.98
CA VAL A 308 -14.36 -9.72 -7.25
C VAL A 308 -15.80 -9.57 -7.76
N ALA A 309 -16.68 -10.49 -7.36
CA ALA A 309 -18.11 -10.44 -7.61
C ALA A 309 -18.91 -10.97 -6.41
N VAL A 310 -20.13 -10.49 -6.26
CA VAL A 310 -21.12 -10.99 -5.30
C VAL A 310 -22.36 -11.47 -6.05
N ASN A 311 -23.04 -12.48 -5.53
CA ASN A 311 -24.30 -12.94 -6.09
C ASN A 311 -25.44 -12.04 -5.59
N ILE A 312 -26.12 -11.38 -6.53
CA ILE A 312 -27.33 -10.62 -6.25
C ILE A 312 -28.57 -11.46 -6.60
N ILE A 313 -29.67 -11.22 -5.91
CA ILE A 313 -30.96 -11.86 -6.18
C ILE A 313 -31.82 -10.87 -6.98
N ILE A 314 -32.15 -11.22 -8.23
CA ILE A 314 -33.11 -10.49 -9.07
C ILE A 314 -34.20 -11.47 -9.51
N ASN A 315 -35.46 -11.20 -9.18
CA ASN A 315 -36.61 -12.07 -9.51
C ASN A 315 -36.39 -13.53 -9.08
N ASP A 316 -35.89 -13.74 -7.87
CA ASP A 316 -35.52 -15.06 -7.30
C ASP A 316 -34.44 -15.84 -8.07
N ILE A 317 -33.72 -15.18 -8.99
CA ILE A 317 -32.59 -15.75 -9.72
C ILE A 317 -31.29 -15.11 -9.22
N GLU A 318 -30.34 -15.96 -8.82
CA GLU A 318 -29.01 -15.52 -8.46
C GLU A 318 -28.20 -15.13 -9.70
N LYS A 319 -27.66 -13.91 -9.70
CA LYS A 319 -26.77 -13.42 -10.77
C LYS A 319 -25.48 -12.89 -10.16
N PRO A 320 -24.30 -13.35 -10.63
CA PRO A 320 -23.04 -12.77 -10.22
C PRO A 320 -22.89 -11.37 -10.80
N VAL A 321 -22.56 -10.39 -9.96
CA VAL A 321 -22.29 -9.00 -10.35
C VAL A 321 -20.94 -8.57 -9.80
N PRO A 322 -20.07 -7.93 -10.62
CA PRO A 322 -18.82 -7.39 -10.15
C PRO A 322 -19.03 -6.45 -8.96
N LEU A 323 -18.16 -6.53 -7.97
CA LEU A 323 -18.33 -5.79 -6.73
C LEU A 323 -18.39 -4.26 -6.94
N ALA A 324 -17.67 -3.75 -7.94
CA ALA A 324 -17.70 -2.34 -8.33
C ALA A 324 -19.09 -1.87 -8.81
N HIS A 325 -19.97 -2.79 -9.20
CA HIS A 325 -21.32 -2.51 -9.66
C HIS A 325 -22.38 -2.80 -8.58
N LEU A 326 -21.97 -3.21 -7.38
CA LEU A 326 -22.86 -3.40 -6.25
C LEU A 326 -23.39 -2.05 -5.76
N GLN A 327 -24.71 -1.90 -5.70
CA GLN A 327 -25.38 -0.67 -5.31
C GLN A 327 -26.21 -0.86 -4.04
N THR A 328 -26.38 0.22 -3.28
CA THR A 328 -27.32 0.29 -2.16
C THR A 328 -28.72 -0.14 -2.59
N GLY A 329 -29.40 -0.93 -1.76
CA GLY A 329 -30.72 -1.51 -2.00
C GLY A 329 -30.72 -2.84 -2.77
N GLN A 330 -29.57 -3.31 -3.26
CA GLN A 330 -29.49 -4.62 -3.89
C GLN A 330 -29.48 -5.74 -2.84
N ARG A 331 -30.23 -6.82 -3.12
CA ARG A 331 -30.25 -8.03 -2.30
C ARG A 331 -29.11 -8.95 -2.71
N ILE A 332 -28.28 -9.33 -1.75
CA ILE A 332 -27.15 -10.24 -1.92
C ILE A 332 -27.35 -11.52 -1.13
N ILE A 333 -26.79 -12.62 -1.63
CA ILE A 333 -26.74 -13.88 -0.90
C ILE A 333 -25.29 -14.15 -0.47
N ILE A 334 -25.11 -14.46 0.81
CA ILE A 334 -23.81 -14.79 1.41
C ILE A 334 -23.88 -16.21 1.97
N ARG A 335 -23.00 -17.09 1.50
CA ARG A 335 -22.92 -18.51 1.89
C ARG A 335 -21.95 -18.76 3.05
N HIS A 336 -21.86 -20.02 3.48
CA HIS A 336 -20.86 -20.45 4.45
C HIS A 336 -19.45 -20.07 3.98
N ASN A 337 -18.68 -19.47 4.88
CA ASN A 337 -17.34 -18.94 4.67
C ASN A 337 -17.19 -17.84 3.60
N GLU A 338 -18.28 -17.28 3.07
CA GLU A 338 -18.21 -16.09 2.22
C GLU A 338 -18.06 -14.81 3.08
N ILE A 339 -17.29 -13.86 2.55
CA ILE A 339 -17.07 -12.55 3.17
C ILE A 339 -18.19 -11.62 2.75
N ILE A 340 -18.74 -10.89 3.72
CA ILE A 340 -19.74 -9.86 3.51
C ILE A 340 -19.04 -8.64 2.89
N PRO A 341 -19.37 -8.24 1.65
CA PRO A 341 -18.54 -7.30 0.92
C PRO A 341 -18.94 -5.83 1.13
N ALA A 342 -20.08 -5.57 1.77
CA ALA A 342 -20.64 -4.26 1.99
C ALA A 342 -21.47 -4.27 3.26
N ASP A 343 -21.61 -3.12 3.93
CA ASP A 343 -22.47 -3.04 5.11
C ASP A 343 -23.92 -3.25 4.65
N ALA A 344 -24.58 -4.24 5.23
CA ALA A 344 -25.87 -4.73 4.74
C ALA A 344 -26.79 -5.14 5.90
N ILE A 345 -28.10 -5.10 5.70
CA ILE A 345 -29.08 -5.52 6.70
C ILE A 345 -29.49 -6.97 6.47
N LEU A 346 -29.60 -7.76 7.53
CA LEU A 346 -30.06 -9.14 7.46
C LEU A 346 -31.55 -9.23 7.13
N LEU A 347 -31.89 -9.81 5.97
CA LEU A 347 -33.27 -10.05 5.54
C LEU A 347 -33.77 -11.45 5.89
N LYS A 348 -32.91 -12.47 5.79
CA LYS A 348 -33.31 -13.87 5.97
C LYS A 348 -32.13 -14.77 6.36
N GLY A 349 -32.43 -15.81 7.14
CA GLY A 349 -31.48 -16.82 7.61
C GLY A 349 -30.86 -16.46 8.97
N ARG A 350 -30.13 -17.42 9.54
CA ARG A 350 -29.43 -17.28 10.82
C ARG A 350 -27.99 -16.84 10.58
N ALA A 351 -27.72 -15.57 10.86
CA ALA A 351 -26.38 -15.01 10.73
C ALA A 351 -25.50 -15.34 11.95
N MET A 352 -24.34 -15.93 11.66
CA MET A 352 -23.28 -16.24 12.61
C MET A 352 -22.00 -15.70 12.01
N ILE A 353 -21.59 -14.50 12.41
CA ILE A 353 -20.57 -13.73 11.72
C ILE A 353 -19.25 -13.82 12.46
N ASP A 354 -18.25 -14.44 11.82
CA ASP A 354 -16.87 -14.45 12.29
C ASP A 354 -16.15 -13.20 11.77
N PHE A 355 -15.68 -12.36 12.69
CA PHE A 355 -14.89 -11.17 12.39
C PHE A 355 -13.39 -11.41 12.56
N SER A 356 -12.91 -12.64 12.66
CA SER A 356 -11.48 -12.98 12.78
C SER A 356 -10.62 -12.32 11.71
N PHE A 357 -11.17 -12.13 10.51
CA PHE A 357 -10.53 -11.42 9.41
C PHE A 357 -10.17 -9.95 9.73
N VAL A 358 -10.96 -9.30 10.59
CA VAL A 358 -10.84 -7.88 10.95
C VAL A 358 -10.25 -7.70 12.35
N THR A 359 -10.71 -8.52 13.30
CA THR A 359 -10.41 -8.39 14.73
C THR A 359 -9.29 -9.33 15.21
N GLY A 360 -9.03 -10.41 14.47
CA GLY A 360 -8.09 -11.46 14.86
C GLY A 360 -8.66 -12.50 15.84
N GLU A 361 -9.91 -12.35 16.29
CA GLU A 361 -10.57 -13.26 17.24
C GLU A 361 -11.67 -14.08 16.54
N SER A 362 -11.72 -15.40 16.78
CA SER A 362 -12.50 -16.37 15.99
C SER A 362 -13.89 -16.71 16.53
N ILE A 363 -14.41 -15.93 17.47
CA ILE A 363 -15.72 -16.21 18.07
C ILE A 363 -16.80 -15.58 17.21
N ALA A 364 -17.60 -16.42 16.55
CA ALA A 364 -18.70 -15.97 15.69
C ALA A 364 -19.81 -15.29 16.52
N ILE A 365 -20.23 -14.11 16.09
CA ILE A 365 -21.28 -13.30 16.73
C ILE A 365 -22.60 -13.57 16.01
N SER A 366 -23.65 -13.89 16.76
CA SER A 366 -24.98 -14.08 16.18
C SER A 366 -25.65 -12.73 15.89
N LYS A 367 -26.32 -12.61 14.73
CA LYS A 367 -27.11 -11.43 14.35
C LYS A 367 -28.56 -11.80 14.07
N THR A 368 -29.47 -10.90 14.43
CA THR A 368 -30.91 -11.08 14.25
C THR A 368 -31.43 -10.33 13.03
N LEU A 369 -32.62 -10.72 12.55
CA LEU A 369 -33.25 -10.11 11.38
C LEU A 369 -33.43 -8.59 11.59
N GLY A 370 -33.10 -7.80 10.57
CA GLY A 370 -33.15 -6.34 10.63
C GLY A 370 -31.89 -5.65 11.18
N GLU A 371 -30.92 -6.38 11.72
CA GLU A 371 -29.64 -5.80 12.15
C GLU A 371 -28.69 -5.55 10.97
N ILE A 372 -27.85 -4.50 11.13
CA ILE A 372 -26.75 -4.22 10.21
C ILE A 372 -25.61 -5.21 10.48
N ILE A 373 -25.14 -5.84 9.42
CA ILE A 373 -23.93 -6.64 9.37
C ILE A 373 -22.88 -5.88 8.58
N TYR A 374 -21.74 -5.62 9.22
CA TYR A 374 -20.64 -4.86 8.64
C TYR A 374 -19.82 -5.68 7.66
N ALA A 375 -19.25 -4.99 6.67
CA ALA A 375 -18.34 -5.59 5.70
C ALA A 375 -17.10 -6.20 6.37
N GLY A 376 -16.59 -7.29 5.78
CA GLY A 376 -15.42 -8.03 6.26
C GLY A 376 -15.73 -9.16 7.24
N GLY A 377 -16.96 -9.23 7.76
CA GLY A 377 -17.44 -10.40 8.50
C GLY A 377 -17.62 -11.61 7.57
N ARG A 378 -17.34 -12.82 8.08
CA ARG A 378 -17.51 -14.09 7.37
C ARG A 378 -18.70 -14.84 7.92
N GLN A 379 -19.64 -15.24 7.07
CA GLN A 379 -20.78 -16.03 7.51
C GLN A 379 -20.36 -17.47 7.84
N THR A 380 -20.69 -17.95 9.04
CA THR A 380 -20.36 -19.29 9.55
C THR A 380 -21.65 -20.06 9.85
N GLY A 381 -22.34 -20.50 8.80
CA GLY A 381 -23.56 -21.30 8.95
C GLY A 381 -24.31 -21.50 7.64
N GLU A 382 -25.63 -21.49 7.70
CA GLU A 382 -26.49 -21.50 6.51
C GLU A 382 -26.32 -20.22 5.67
N ALA A 383 -26.76 -20.26 4.41
CA ALA A 383 -26.77 -19.07 3.57
C ALA A 383 -27.75 -18.02 4.12
N ILE A 384 -27.32 -16.76 4.09
CA ILE A 384 -28.10 -15.60 4.52
C ILE A 384 -28.36 -14.66 3.35
N GLU A 385 -29.52 -14.00 3.37
CA GLU A 385 -29.88 -12.95 2.42
C GLU A 385 -29.75 -11.59 3.10
N LEU A 386 -29.02 -10.66 2.47
CA LEU A 386 -28.74 -9.33 2.98
C LEU A 386 -29.16 -8.25 1.98
N GLU A 387 -29.51 -7.06 2.47
CA GLU A 387 -29.74 -5.87 1.64
C GLU A 387 -28.62 -4.84 1.85
N VAL A 388 -27.96 -4.42 0.77
CA VAL A 388 -26.83 -3.48 0.85
C VAL A 388 -27.30 -2.11 1.33
N VAL A 389 -26.71 -1.59 2.41
CA VAL A 389 -27.02 -0.25 2.94
C VAL A 389 -25.94 0.76 2.55
N LYS A 390 -24.67 0.38 2.64
CA LYS A 390 -23.55 1.23 2.19
C LYS A 390 -22.79 0.58 1.05
N SER A 391 -22.34 1.38 0.09
CA SER A 391 -21.49 0.88 -1.00
C SER A 391 -20.10 0.46 -0.48
N VAL A 392 -19.42 -0.43 -1.20
CA VAL A 392 -18.15 -1.06 -0.78
C VAL A 392 -17.06 -0.04 -0.46
N SER A 393 -16.95 1.04 -1.25
CA SER A 393 -15.98 2.13 -1.03
C SER A 393 -16.24 2.93 0.24
N GLN A 394 -17.46 2.87 0.77
CA GLN A 394 -17.91 3.54 1.98
C GLN A 394 -18.05 2.58 3.17
N SER A 395 -17.76 1.30 2.97
CA SER A 395 -17.88 0.27 4.01
C SER A 395 -16.76 0.39 5.06
N TYR A 396 -17.07 -0.07 6.27
CA TYR A 396 -16.16 -0.06 7.41
C TYR A 396 -14.77 -0.67 7.10
N LEU A 397 -14.75 -1.83 6.45
CA LEU A 397 -13.52 -2.55 6.12
C LEU A 397 -12.59 -1.74 5.20
N THR A 398 -13.15 -1.06 4.20
CA THR A 398 -12.38 -0.20 3.28
C THR A 398 -11.73 0.96 4.02
N GLN A 399 -12.43 1.55 4.99
CA GLN A 399 -11.88 2.61 5.84
C GLN A 399 -10.78 2.11 6.77
N LEU A 400 -10.94 0.89 7.30
CA LEU A 400 -9.95 0.25 8.16
C LEU A 400 -8.65 -0.09 7.41
N TRP A 401 -8.77 -0.54 6.16
CA TRP A 401 -7.63 -0.94 5.32
C TRP A 401 -6.90 0.23 4.65
N ASN A 402 -7.64 1.27 4.25
CA ASN A 402 -7.04 2.54 3.78
C ASN A 402 -6.35 3.31 4.92
N ASN A 403 -6.49 2.83 6.15
CA ASN A 403 -5.79 3.38 7.31
C ASN A 403 -4.37 2.81 7.37
N GLU A 404 -3.38 3.67 7.14
CA GLU A 404 -1.94 3.36 7.21
C GLU A 404 -1.48 2.77 8.56
N ALA A 405 -2.38 2.67 9.55
CA ALA A 405 -2.17 1.90 10.78
C ALA A 405 -2.10 0.38 10.60
N PHE A 406 -2.73 -0.19 9.56
CA PHE A 406 -2.73 -1.63 9.29
C PHE A 406 -1.70 -2.05 8.22
N THR A 407 -1.16 -1.09 7.46
CA THR A 407 0.00 -1.32 6.59
C THR A 407 1.23 -1.52 7.46
N ARG A 408 1.80 -2.73 7.44
CA ARG A 408 3.02 -3.04 8.20
C ARG A 408 4.07 -1.97 7.99
N LYS A 409 4.55 -1.37 9.09
CA LYS A 409 5.98 -1.09 9.22
C LYS A 409 6.70 -2.44 9.09
N LYS A 410 7.11 -2.82 7.88
CA LYS A 410 8.30 -3.67 7.76
C LYS A 410 9.45 -2.75 8.16
N ASP A 411 9.72 -2.71 9.47
CA ASP A 411 10.98 -2.19 9.99
C ASP A 411 12.08 -3.08 9.39
N GLY A 412 12.73 -2.57 8.34
CA GLY A 412 13.70 -3.32 7.56
C GLY A 412 14.17 -2.50 6.36
N ASP A 413 15.40 -2.02 6.48
CA ASP A 413 16.23 -1.23 5.56
C ASP A 413 16.30 -1.76 4.11
N ASN A 414 15.18 -1.75 3.41
CA ASN A 414 15.11 -1.98 1.98
C ASN A 414 14.82 -0.68 1.27
N GLN A 415 15.72 0.30 1.48
CA GLN A 415 15.92 1.37 0.51
C GLN A 415 16.00 0.73 -0.87
N THR A 416 15.21 1.25 -1.82
CA THR A 416 15.26 0.78 -3.20
C THR A 416 16.71 0.85 -3.70
N PHE A 417 17.10 -0.02 -4.64
CA PHE A 417 18.44 0.01 -5.23
C PHE A 417 18.85 1.43 -5.67
N ASN A 418 17.88 2.19 -6.18
CA ASN A 418 18.01 3.59 -6.60
C ASN A 418 18.37 4.54 -5.45
N GLU A 419 17.75 4.40 -4.27
CA GLU A 419 18.01 5.24 -3.09
C GLU A 419 19.43 5.05 -2.57
N LYS A 420 19.89 3.80 -2.47
CA LYS A 420 21.27 3.49 -2.05
C LYS A 420 22.29 4.11 -2.98
N ILE A 421 22.11 3.95 -4.30
CA ILE A 421 23.04 4.49 -5.29
C ILE A 421 23.00 6.02 -5.33
N SER A 422 21.81 6.62 -5.24
CA SER A 422 21.66 8.08 -5.29
C SER A 422 22.47 8.78 -4.19
N LYS A 423 22.51 8.21 -2.98
CA LYS A 423 23.31 8.74 -1.86
C LYS A 423 24.81 8.75 -2.17
N TYR A 424 25.36 7.60 -2.58
CA TYR A 424 26.78 7.48 -2.88
C TYR A 424 27.18 8.31 -4.10
N PHE A 425 26.34 8.34 -5.13
CA PHE A 425 26.55 9.15 -6.33
C PHE A 425 26.65 10.65 -5.98
N THR A 426 25.72 11.18 -5.17
CA THR A 426 25.77 12.57 -4.72
C THR A 426 27.08 12.90 -3.98
N ILE A 427 27.56 12.01 -3.10
CA ILE A 427 28.81 12.21 -2.37
C ILE A 427 30.01 12.25 -3.33
N VAL A 428 30.13 11.25 -4.20
CA VAL A 428 31.22 11.17 -5.19
C VAL A 428 31.21 12.40 -6.10
N LEU A 429 30.02 12.83 -6.54
CA LEU A 429 29.86 14.02 -7.37
C LEU A 429 30.41 15.28 -6.68
N LEU A 430 30.03 15.53 -5.42
CA LEU A 430 30.51 16.68 -4.68
C LEU A 430 32.03 16.65 -4.50
N VAL A 431 32.60 15.48 -4.20
CA VAL A 431 34.06 15.31 -4.09
C VAL A 431 34.75 15.66 -5.41
N ILE A 432 34.24 15.21 -6.56
CA ILE A 432 34.81 15.54 -7.86
C ILE A 432 34.65 17.03 -8.19
N ALA A 433 33.49 17.62 -7.88
CA ALA A 433 33.23 19.04 -8.11
C ALA A 433 34.24 19.90 -7.33
N PHE A 434 34.30 19.75 -6.01
CA PHE A 434 35.24 20.49 -5.16
C PHE A 434 36.70 20.15 -5.47
N GLY A 435 37.00 18.89 -5.79
CA GLY A 435 38.33 18.46 -6.22
C GLY A 435 38.77 19.19 -7.51
N SER A 436 37.89 19.30 -8.50
CA SER A 436 38.18 20.02 -9.75
C SER A 436 38.41 21.51 -9.52
N LEU A 437 37.66 22.12 -8.60
CA LEU A 437 37.86 23.52 -8.20
C LEU A 437 39.25 23.71 -7.60
N LEU A 438 39.60 22.89 -6.60
CA LEU A 438 40.87 22.97 -5.88
C LEU A 438 42.08 22.69 -6.78
N LEU A 439 41.96 21.77 -7.75
CA LEU A 439 43.03 21.46 -8.70
C LEU A 439 43.38 22.63 -9.62
N TRP A 440 42.38 23.37 -10.09
CA TRP A 440 42.58 24.49 -11.03
C TRP A 440 42.77 25.83 -10.34
N LEU A 441 42.34 25.99 -9.08
CA LEU A 441 42.48 27.21 -8.29
C LEU A 441 43.90 27.83 -8.33
N PRO A 442 45.01 27.07 -8.18
CA PRO A 442 46.35 27.65 -8.21
C PRO A 442 46.83 28.08 -9.60
N PHE A 443 46.24 27.54 -10.68
CA PHE A 443 46.64 27.87 -12.05
C PHE A 443 45.75 28.94 -12.69
N ASN A 444 44.44 28.81 -12.54
CA ASN A 444 43.45 29.73 -13.08
C ASN A 444 42.10 29.59 -12.35
N ALA A 445 41.75 30.60 -11.56
CA ALA A 445 40.50 30.63 -10.78
C ALA A 445 39.23 30.58 -11.65
N SER A 446 39.21 31.26 -12.80
CA SER A 446 38.08 31.23 -13.74
C SER A 446 37.87 29.83 -14.31
N LYS A 447 38.96 29.13 -14.65
CA LYS A 447 38.91 27.76 -15.13
C LYS A 447 38.46 26.77 -14.05
N GLY A 448 38.88 26.97 -12.80
CA GLY A 448 38.41 26.17 -11.66
C GLY A 448 36.92 26.34 -11.38
N LEU A 449 36.43 27.59 -11.42
CA LEU A 449 35.00 27.88 -11.32
C LEU A 449 34.21 27.27 -12.48
N ALA A 450 34.73 27.35 -13.71
CA ALA A 450 34.12 26.71 -14.87
C ALA A 450 34.03 25.17 -14.73
N ALA A 451 35.11 24.51 -14.28
CA ALA A 451 35.12 23.08 -14.04
C ALA A 451 34.13 22.68 -12.93
N PHE A 452 34.12 23.41 -11.81
CA PHE A 452 33.18 23.19 -10.70
C PHE A 452 31.72 23.27 -11.14
N THR A 453 31.35 24.35 -11.85
CA THR A 453 30.00 24.55 -12.36
C THR A 453 29.62 23.46 -13.38
N ALA A 454 30.53 23.13 -14.30
CA ALA A 454 30.30 22.10 -15.32
C ALA A 454 30.05 20.71 -14.70
N VAL A 455 30.82 20.33 -13.67
CA VAL A 455 30.66 19.04 -12.99
C VAL A 455 29.29 18.94 -12.30
N LEU A 456 28.85 19.99 -11.60
CA LEU A 456 27.54 19.99 -10.92
C LEU A 456 26.35 19.88 -11.89
N ILE A 457 26.48 20.40 -13.10
CA ILE A 457 25.41 20.39 -14.11
C ILE A 457 25.34 19.05 -14.83
N VAL A 458 26.47 18.56 -15.35
CA VAL A 458 26.50 17.38 -16.23
C VAL A 458 26.08 16.11 -15.50
N ALA A 459 26.43 16.02 -14.22
CA ALA A 459 26.22 14.82 -13.44
C ALA A 459 24.79 14.71 -12.90
N CYS A 460 23.76 15.04 -13.68
CA CYS A 460 22.40 14.72 -13.24
C CYS A 460 22.17 13.20 -13.37
N PRO A 461 21.86 12.47 -12.27
CA PRO A 461 21.42 11.09 -12.35
C PRO A 461 19.95 10.98 -12.78
N CYS A 462 19.41 11.98 -13.47
CA CYS A 462 18.02 12.09 -13.89
C CYS A 462 17.55 10.81 -14.62
N ALA A 463 18.38 10.28 -15.52
CA ALA A 463 18.07 9.08 -16.27
C ALA A 463 18.14 7.79 -15.43
N LEU A 464 19.01 7.78 -14.41
CA LEU A 464 19.15 6.70 -13.44
C LEU A 464 17.85 6.50 -12.65
N ALA A 465 17.28 7.61 -12.17
CA ALA A 465 16.05 7.63 -11.38
C ALA A 465 14.82 7.17 -12.17
N LEU A 466 14.84 7.30 -13.49
CA LEU A 466 13.74 6.92 -14.37
C LEU A 466 13.83 5.48 -14.89
N SER A 467 15.01 4.87 -14.92
CA SER A 467 15.15 3.52 -15.50
C SER A 467 14.26 2.47 -14.80
N THR A 468 14.33 2.42 -13.47
CA THR A 468 13.60 1.42 -12.67
C THR A 468 12.08 1.54 -12.85
N PRO A 469 11.43 2.72 -12.65
CA PRO A 469 9.98 2.81 -12.80
C PRO A 469 9.51 2.48 -14.23
N PHE A 470 10.28 2.81 -15.27
CA PHE A 470 9.91 2.48 -16.65
C PHE A 470 10.03 0.97 -16.95
N THR A 471 11.15 0.35 -16.58
CA THR A 471 11.33 -1.11 -16.76
C THR A 471 10.28 -1.88 -15.97
N MET A 472 10.04 -1.48 -14.70
CA MET A 472 9.07 -2.16 -13.84
C MET A 472 7.63 -1.98 -14.32
N ALA A 473 7.24 -0.79 -14.79
CA ALA A 473 5.92 -0.58 -15.36
C ALA A 473 5.68 -1.42 -16.62
N ALA A 474 6.66 -1.49 -17.52
CA ALA A 474 6.58 -2.35 -18.69
C ALA A 474 6.48 -3.83 -18.28
N ALA A 475 7.29 -4.27 -17.32
CA ALA A 475 7.24 -5.63 -16.80
C ALA A 475 5.87 -5.98 -16.21
N LEU A 476 5.33 -5.12 -15.33
CA LEU A 476 3.99 -5.28 -14.74
C LEU A 476 2.91 -5.39 -15.83
N SER A 477 2.93 -4.51 -16.84
CA SER A 477 1.98 -4.58 -17.95
C SER A 477 2.06 -5.89 -18.75
N ILE A 478 3.27 -6.42 -18.93
CA ILE A 478 3.49 -7.70 -19.62
C ILE A 478 2.97 -8.87 -18.78
N PHE A 479 3.20 -8.85 -17.46
CA PHE A 479 2.66 -9.85 -16.54
C PHE A 479 1.12 -9.83 -16.52
N ASP A 480 0.51 -8.65 -16.40
CA ASP A 480 -0.95 -8.47 -16.39
C ASP A 480 -1.60 -9.01 -17.67
N LYS A 481 -1.02 -8.72 -18.85
CA LYS A 481 -1.50 -9.24 -20.14
C LYS A 481 -1.42 -10.75 -20.25
N ASN A 482 -0.54 -11.38 -19.48
CA ASN A 482 -0.38 -12.83 -19.40
C ASN A 482 -1.05 -13.41 -18.14
N LEU A 483 -2.04 -12.72 -17.58
CA LEU A 483 -2.86 -13.18 -16.44
C LEU A 483 -2.05 -13.49 -15.18
N PHE A 484 -0.93 -12.79 -14.98
CA PHE A 484 -0.15 -12.82 -13.76
C PHE A 484 -0.12 -11.43 -13.15
N TYR A 485 -0.82 -11.26 -12.04
CA TYR A 485 -1.13 -9.97 -11.43
C TYR A 485 -0.28 -9.76 -10.19
N LEU A 486 0.50 -8.70 -10.18
CA LEU A 486 1.46 -8.40 -9.10
C LEU A 486 0.93 -7.26 -8.24
N LYS A 487 1.07 -7.33 -6.90
CA LYS A 487 0.61 -6.25 -6.01
C LYS A 487 1.44 -4.96 -6.17
N SER A 488 2.73 -5.08 -6.48
CA SER A 488 3.62 -3.92 -6.65
C SER A 488 4.83 -4.26 -7.52
N ALA A 489 5.53 -3.22 -8.01
CA ALA A 489 6.79 -3.36 -8.75
C ALA A 489 7.89 -4.07 -7.93
N ARG A 490 7.87 -3.92 -6.60
CA ARG A 490 8.82 -4.57 -5.70
C ARG A 490 8.76 -6.09 -5.81
N VAL A 491 7.60 -6.64 -6.13
CA VAL A 491 7.44 -8.10 -6.30
C VAL A 491 8.33 -8.62 -7.43
N VAL A 492 8.50 -7.86 -8.51
CA VAL A 492 9.36 -8.25 -9.63
C VAL A 492 10.82 -8.38 -9.19
N GLU A 493 11.30 -7.45 -8.36
CA GLU A 493 12.66 -7.52 -7.78
C GLU A 493 12.81 -8.70 -6.81
N GLN A 494 11.78 -8.96 -6.00
CA GLN A 494 11.77 -10.12 -5.09
C GLN A 494 11.82 -11.42 -5.88
N MET A 495 10.98 -11.58 -6.91
CA MET A 495 10.97 -12.74 -7.81
C MET A 495 12.35 -13.02 -8.43
N ALA A 496 13.04 -11.97 -8.88
CA ALA A 496 14.37 -12.11 -9.48
C ALA A 496 15.42 -12.66 -8.49
N GLY A 497 15.23 -12.39 -7.20
CA GLY A 497 16.12 -12.81 -6.12
C GLY A 497 15.78 -14.14 -5.46
N ILE A 498 14.69 -14.81 -5.84
CA ILE A 498 14.29 -16.11 -5.27
C ILE A 498 15.26 -17.21 -5.72
N ASP A 499 15.54 -18.14 -4.79
CA ASP A 499 16.31 -19.36 -5.04
C ASP A 499 15.51 -20.64 -4.71
N THR A 500 14.53 -20.56 -3.81
CA THR A 500 13.75 -21.71 -3.34
C THR A 500 12.27 -21.50 -3.63
N ILE A 501 11.61 -22.50 -4.22
CA ILE A 501 10.18 -22.48 -4.55
C ILE A 501 9.47 -23.60 -3.79
N VAL A 502 8.50 -23.20 -2.97
CA VAL A 502 7.64 -24.08 -2.20
C VAL A 502 6.27 -24.06 -2.84
N MET A 503 5.72 -25.23 -3.17
CA MET A 503 4.39 -25.35 -3.76
C MET A 503 3.46 -26.09 -2.80
N ASP A 504 2.27 -25.55 -2.61
CA ASP A 504 1.17 -26.33 -2.07
C ASP A 504 0.64 -27.32 -3.11
N LYS A 505 0.03 -28.41 -2.66
CA LYS A 505 -0.60 -29.37 -3.57
C LYS A 505 -2.00 -28.93 -4.00
N THR A 506 -2.88 -28.70 -3.04
CA THR A 506 -4.33 -28.70 -3.26
C THR A 506 -4.80 -27.34 -3.74
N GLY A 507 -5.44 -27.29 -4.92
CA GLY A 507 -5.85 -26.02 -5.54
C GLY A 507 -4.71 -25.24 -6.23
N THR A 508 -3.47 -25.72 -6.09
CA THR A 508 -2.27 -25.12 -6.69
C THR A 508 -1.77 -25.97 -7.85
N ILE A 509 -1.23 -27.16 -7.53
CA ILE A 509 -0.72 -28.14 -8.49
C ILE A 509 -1.88 -28.96 -9.08
N THR A 510 -2.95 -29.17 -8.31
CA THR A 510 -4.14 -29.89 -8.77
C THR A 510 -5.22 -28.92 -9.25
N ASN A 511 -5.97 -29.33 -10.28
CA ASN A 511 -7.14 -28.59 -10.74
C ASN A 511 -8.36 -28.96 -9.90
N GLY A 512 -9.22 -27.98 -9.60
CA GLY A 512 -10.49 -28.19 -8.91
C GLY A 512 -11.65 -28.66 -9.82
N ASP A 513 -11.36 -29.11 -11.04
CA ASP A 513 -12.39 -29.44 -12.03
C ASP A 513 -13.06 -30.80 -11.79
N SER A 514 -14.36 -30.87 -12.05
CA SER A 514 -15.25 -32.01 -11.75
C SER A 514 -14.99 -33.29 -12.55
N ASN A 515 -14.03 -33.28 -13.49
CA ASN A 515 -13.78 -34.41 -14.40
C ASN A 515 -13.24 -35.68 -13.71
N GLY A 516 -12.89 -35.59 -12.43
CA GLY A 516 -12.41 -36.72 -11.63
C GLY A 516 -13.42 -37.30 -10.62
N VAL A 517 -14.69 -36.87 -10.65
CA VAL A 517 -15.72 -37.35 -9.71
C VAL A 517 -16.43 -38.58 -10.28
N GLU A 518 -16.32 -39.71 -9.59
CA GLU A 518 -17.05 -40.95 -9.88
C GLU A 518 -17.95 -41.28 -8.68
N LEU A 519 -19.23 -41.59 -8.91
CA LEU A 519 -20.16 -42.02 -7.86
C LEU A 519 -20.16 -43.55 -7.74
N ASN A 520 -19.82 -44.05 -6.56
CA ASN A 520 -19.96 -45.46 -6.20
C ASN A 520 -21.20 -45.65 -5.32
N GLY A 521 -22.36 -45.76 -5.98
CA GLY A 521 -23.67 -45.93 -5.37
C GLY A 521 -24.80 -45.52 -6.32
N ASP A 522 -26.02 -45.97 -6.04
CA ASP A 522 -27.21 -45.58 -6.81
C ASP A 522 -28.01 -44.55 -6.02
N LEU A 523 -28.17 -43.35 -6.59
CA LEU A 523 -28.92 -42.26 -5.99
C LEU A 523 -30.20 -41.98 -6.77
N THR A 524 -31.32 -41.90 -6.06
CA THR A 524 -32.61 -41.42 -6.56
C THR A 524 -32.55 -39.92 -6.89
N THR A 525 -33.52 -39.45 -7.67
CA THR A 525 -33.64 -38.01 -8.02
C THR A 525 -33.77 -37.12 -6.79
N LEU A 526 -34.48 -37.59 -5.76
CA LEU A 526 -34.65 -36.86 -4.50
C LEU A 526 -33.34 -36.78 -3.71
N GLU A 527 -32.59 -37.87 -3.58
CA GLU A 527 -31.31 -37.88 -2.89
C GLU A 527 -30.27 -36.99 -3.58
N LYS A 528 -30.25 -36.96 -4.92
CA LYS A 528 -29.41 -36.03 -5.70
C LYS A 528 -29.74 -34.56 -5.38
N LEU A 529 -31.02 -34.21 -5.23
CA LEU A 529 -31.46 -32.86 -4.85
C LEU A 529 -31.03 -32.49 -3.43
N LEU A 530 -31.13 -33.42 -2.47
CA LEU A 530 -30.70 -33.23 -1.08
C LEU A 530 -29.18 -33.01 -1.01
N ILE A 531 -28.40 -33.84 -1.70
CA ILE A 531 -26.93 -33.75 -1.76
C ILE A 531 -26.51 -32.42 -2.42
N TYR A 532 -27.11 -32.08 -3.55
CA TYR A 532 -26.82 -30.82 -4.25
C TYR A 532 -27.09 -29.61 -3.34
N SER A 533 -28.25 -29.57 -2.68
CA SER A 533 -28.66 -28.46 -1.80
C SER A 533 -27.75 -28.32 -0.58
N THR A 534 -27.19 -29.43 -0.09
CA THR A 534 -26.21 -29.44 1.00
C THR A 534 -24.85 -28.93 0.53
N CYS A 535 -24.31 -29.49 -0.56
CA CYS A 535 -22.98 -29.17 -1.07
C CYS A 535 -22.89 -27.74 -1.64
N ILE A 536 -23.96 -27.22 -2.25
CA ILE A 536 -23.93 -25.88 -2.88
C ILE A 536 -23.79 -24.75 -1.85
N ASN A 537 -24.07 -25.05 -0.58
CA ASN A 537 -23.90 -24.13 0.54
C ASN A 537 -22.44 -24.00 1.00
N SER A 538 -21.58 -25.00 0.72
CA SER A 538 -20.15 -24.96 1.05
C SER A 538 -19.34 -24.39 -0.11
N ILE A 539 -18.28 -23.64 0.22
CA ILE A 539 -17.26 -23.18 -0.72
C ILE A 539 -16.13 -24.21 -0.91
N HIS A 540 -16.13 -25.31 -0.17
CA HIS A 540 -15.08 -26.31 -0.23
C HIS A 540 -14.94 -26.88 -1.65
N PRO A 541 -13.72 -27.00 -2.21
CA PRO A 541 -13.51 -27.46 -3.58
C PRO A 541 -14.22 -28.77 -3.88
N LEU A 542 -14.13 -29.75 -2.98
CA LEU A 542 -14.80 -31.05 -3.13
C LEU A 542 -16.33 -30.94 -3.21
N SER A 543 -16.95 -30.05 -2.42
CA SER A 543 -18.39 -29.81 -2.48
C SER A 543 -18.81 -29.18 -3.81
N ARG A 544 -17.99 -28.24 -4.33
CA ARG A 544 -18.20 -27.63 -5.65
C ARG A 544 -18.07 -28.66 -6.78
N MET A 545 -17.10 -29.57 -6.70
CA MET A 545 -16.94 -30.68 -7.65
C MET A 545 -18.17 -31.59 -7.67
N ILE A 546 -18.71 -31.96 -6.50
CA ILE A 546 -19.95 -32.75 -6.38
C ILE A 546 -21.14 -31.99 -7.00
N CYS A 547 -21.30 -30.70 -6.69
CA CYS A 547 -22.37 -29.89 -7.27
C CYS A 547 -22.30 -29.80 -8.80
N ASN A 548 -21.10 -29.64 -9.36
CA ASN A 548 -20.89 -29.60 -10.80
C ASN A 548 -21.20 -30.96 -11.44
N TYR A 549 -20.76 -32.07 -10.81
CA TYR A 549 -21.06 -33.43 -11.26
C TYR A 549 -22.57 -33.72 -11.30
N LEU A 550 -23.31 -33.30 -10.28
CA LEU A 550 -24.77 -33.49 -10.22
C LEU A 550 -25.56 -32.58 -11.18
N GLY A 551 -24.90 -31.57 -11.78
CA GLY A 551 -25.54 -30.57 -12.62
C GLY A 551 -26.35 -29.53 -11.84
N LYS A 552 -26.81 -28.48 -12.53
CA LYS A 552 -27.66 -27.45 -11.92
C LYS A 552 -29.02 -28.07 -11.57
N ASN A 553 -29.35 -28.10 -10.29
CA ASN A 553 -30.61 -28.61 -9.76
C ASN A 553 -31.34 -27.54 -8.94
N TYR A 554 -32.63 -27.77 -8.69
CA TYR A 554 -33.43 -26.92 -7.81
C TYR A 554 -32.90 -26.98 -6.37
N ARG A 555 -32.77 -25.82 -5.72
CA ARG A 555 -32.23 -25.72 -4.37
C ARG A 555 -33.35 -25.85 -3.34
N LEU A 556 -33.24 -26.84 -2.47
CA LEU A 556 -34.12 -26.99 -1.33
C LEU A 556 -33.64 -26.13 -0.15
N PRO A 557 -34.56 -25.60 0.68
CA PRO A 557 -34.20 -24.86 1.88
C PRO A 557 -33.49 -25.79 2.87
N VAL A 558 -32.30 -25.38 3.32
CA VAL A 558 -31.49 -26.13 4.27
C VAL A 558 -31.69 -25.58 5.66
N SER A 559 -31.85 -26.45 6.64
CA SER A 559 -31.91 -26.13 8.07
C SER A 559 -30.84 -26.90 8.83
N HIS A 560 -30.42 -26.40 10.00
CA HIS A 560 -29.41 -27.06 10.86
C HIS A 560 -28.12 -27.44 10.12
N TYR A 561 -27.57 -26.50 9.34
CA TYR A 561 -26.33 -26.69 8.60
C TYR A 561 -25.10 -26.50 9.50
N THR A 562 -24.24 -27.52 9.56
CA THR A 562 -22.95 -27.48 10.25
C THR A 562 -21.87 -28.12 9.41
N GLU A 563 -20.75 -27.41 9.24
CA GLU A 563 -19.58 -27.89 8.52
C GLU A 563 -18.43 -28.09 9.52
N PHE A 564 -17.95 -29.32 9.63
CA PHE A 564 -16.85 -29.71 10.51
C PHE A 564 -15.55 -29.72 9.70
N ALA A 565 -14.63 -28.80 10.03
CA ALA A 565 -13.34 -28.68 9.37
C ALA A 565 -12.59 -30.03 9.35
N GLY A 566 -12.14 -30.44 8.17
CA GLY A 566 -11.43 -31.72 7.96
C GLY A 566 -12.31 -32.97 8.04
N LYS A 567 -13.62 -32.86 8.35
CA LYS A 567 -14.52 -34.02 8.49
C LYS A 567 -15.66 -34.04 7.47
N GLY A 568 -16.38 -32.94 7.26
CA GLY A 568 -17.49 -32.86 6.31
C GLY A 568 -18.70 -32.07 6.82
N ILE A 569 -19.86 -32.26 6.19
CA ILE A 569 -21.07 -31.45 6.36
C ILE A 569 -22.20 -32.31 6.95
N VAL A 570 -22.93 -31.73 7.90
CA VAL A 570 -24.20 -32.25 8.44
C VAL A 570 -25.29 -31.21 8.22
N ALA A 571 -26.42 -31.63 7.67
CA ALA A 571 -27.53 -30.73 7.36
C ALA A 571 -28.88 -31.44 7.45
N THR A 572 -29.95 -30.67 7.63
CA THR A 572 -31.34 -31.18 7.63
C THR A 572 -32.15 -30.46 6.55
N ILE A 573 -32.74 -31.22 5.62
CA ILE A 573 -33.51 -30.68 4.49
C ILE A 573 -34.83 -31.44 4.39
N SER A 574 -35.96 -30.74 4.51
CA SER A 574 -37.31 -31.35 4.44
C SER A 574 -37.44 -32.60 5.33
N ASP A 575 -37.04 -32.48 6.61
CA ASP A 575 -37.00 -33.57 7.62
C ASP A 575 -36.02 -34.72 7.38
N HIS A 576 -35.25 -34.71 6.29
CA HIS A 576 -34.17 -35.67 6.05
C HIS A 576 -32.85 -35.20 6.69
N GLN A 577 -32.18 -36.10 7.41
CA GLN A 577 -30.89 -35.83 8.03
C GLN A 577 -29.75 -36.35 7.15
N LEU A 578 -28.91 -35.42 6.64
CA LEU A 578 -27.79 -35.72 5.76
C LEU A 578 -26.45 -35.62 6.49
N LYS A 579 -25.56 -36.58 6.24
CA LYS A 579 -24.12 -36.46 6.52
C LYS A 579 -23.33 -36.74 5.24
N ILE A 580 -22.46 -35.81 4.85
CA ILE A 580 -21.57 -35.93 3.69
C ILE A 580 -20.16 -35.62 4.14
N GLY A 581 -19.22 -36.56 4.00
CA GLY A 581 -17.84 -36.31 4.43
C GLY A 581 -16.95 -37.54 4.52
N SER A 582 -15.92 -37.42 5.35
CA SER A 582 -15.00 -38.51 5.72
C SER A 582 -15.73 -39.69 6.38
N GLY A 583 -15.08 -40.86 6.34
CA GLY A 583 -15.60 -42.05 7.04
C GLY A 583 -15.78 -41.84 8.55
N ASP A 584 -14.94 -41.00 9.17
CA ASP A 584 -15.07 -40.65 10.60
C ASP A 584 -16.39 -39.94 10.91
N LEU A 585 -16.82 -39.00 10.06
CA LEU A 585 -18.10 -38.29 10.25
C LEU A 585 -19.31 -39.21 10.04
N VAL A 586 -19.22 -40.11 9.05
CA VAL A 586 -20.36 -40.94 8.61
C VAL A 586 -20.51 -42.20 9.47
N PHE A 587 -19.42 -42.91 9.74
CA PHE A 587 -19.43 -44.19 10.45
C PHE A 587 -19.01 -44.08 11.92
N GLY A 588 -18.40 -42.96 12.34
CA GLY A 588 -17.86 -42.79 13.70
C GLY A 588 -16.52 -43.49 13.92
N TYR A 589 -15.90 -44.03 12.86
CA TYR A 589 -14.56 -44.60 12.87
C TYR A 589 -13.92 -44.41 11.49
N PHE A 590 -12.59 -44.41 11.47
CA PHE A 590 -11.83 -44.22 10.24
C PHE A 590 -11.89 -45.49 9.37
N LYS A 591 -12.50 -45.40 8.19
CA LYS A 591 -12.57 -46.47 7.19
C LYS A 591 -11.86 -46.00 5.91
N GLU A 592 -10.63 -46.45 5.74
CA GLU A 592 -9.76 -46.03 4.63
C GLU A 592 -10.12 -46.79 3.34
N THR A 593 -10.21 -46.09 2.22
CA THR A 593 -10.34 -46.70 0.89
C THR A 593 -9.00 -46.49 0.17
N PRO A 594 -8.20 -47.54 -0.08
CA PRO A 594 -6.82 -47.37 -0.56
C PRO A 594 -6.75 -46.61 -1.89
N GLY A 595 -5.96 -45.53 -1.93
CA GLY A 595 -5.59 -44.81 -3.16
C GLY A 595 -6.63 -43.85 -3.74
N ILE A 596 -7.75 -43.57 -3.04
CA ILE A 596 -8.81 -42.67 -3.54
C ILE A 596 -9.34 -41.78 -2.41
N THR A 597 -9.51 -40.48 -2.69
CA THR A 597 -10.25 -39.59 -1.78
C THR A 597 -11.75 -39.92 -1.88
N ALA A 598 -12.31 -40.53 -0.84
CA ALA A 598 -13.71 -40.96 -0.80
C ALA A 598 -14.57 -40.04 0.10
N ILE A 599 -15.68 -39.54 -0.43
CA ILE A 599 -16.67 -38.75 0.30
C ILE A 599 -17.93 -39.57 0.47
N HIS A 600 -18.16 -40.03 1.69
CA HIS A 600 -19.25 -40.92 2.08
C HIS A 600 -20.56 -40.15 2.26
N ILE A 601 -21.68 -40.80 1.92
CA ILE A 601 -23.02 -40.21 1.96
C ILE A 601 -23.93 -41.07 2.86
N LEU A 602 -24.56 -40.42 3.83
CA LEU A 602 -25.55 -41.01 4.72
C LEU A 602 -26.81 -40.13 4.75
N ILE A 603 -27.97 -40.73 4.48
CA ILE A 603 -29.28 -40.07 4.55
C ILE A 603 -30.16 -40.88 5.49
N ASP A 604 -30.68 -40.26 6.55
CA ASP A 604 -31.57 -40.89 7.55
C ASP A 604 -31.03 -42.20 8.13
N GLY A 605 -29.71 -42.29 8.32
CA GLY A 605 -29.05 -43.50 8.82
C GLY A 605 -28.80 -44.58 7.77
N HIS A 606 -29.23 -44.39 6.53
CA HIS A 606 -28.95 -45.28 5.39
C HIS A 606 -27.71 -44.82 4.62
N TYR A 607 -26.75 -45.73 4.46
CA TYR A 607 -25.52 -45.47 3.70
C TYR A 607 -25.77 -45.72 2.21
N LEU A 608 -25.59 -44.66 1.41
CA LEU A 608 -25.94 -44.67 -0.02
C LEU A 608 -24.73 -44.87 -0.94
N GLY A 609 -23.53 -44.81 -0.40
CA GLY A 609 -22.28 -44.93 -1.17
C GLY A 609 -21.32 -43.78 -0.93
N TYR A 610 -20.41 -43.57 -1.87
CA TYR A 610 -19.40 -42.52 -1.81
C TYR A 610 -19.05 -41.92 -3.18
N PHE A 611 -18.65 -40.66 -3.19
CA PHE A 611 -17.97 -40.07 -4.33
C PHE A 611 -16.47 -40.33 -4.24
N SER A 612 -15.90 -40.97 -5.25
CA SER A 612 -14.46 -41.07 -5.46
C SER A 612 -13.98 -39.88 -6.26
N ILE A 613 -12.98 -39.17 -5.73
CA ILE A 613 -12.37 -38.02 -6.39
C ILE A 613 -10.94 -38.37 -6.76
N LYS A 614 -10.65 -38.34 -8.07
CA LYS A 614 -9.30 -38.38 -8.62
C LYS A 614 -8.85 -36.95 -8.90
N HIS A 615 -7.75 -36.54 -8.29
CA HIS A 615 -7.16 -35.24 -8.57
C HIS A 615 -6.33 -35.33 -9.85
N ASN A 616 -6.67 -34.49 -10.83
CA ASN A 616 -5.83 -34.31 -12.01
C ASN A 616 -4.81 -33.21 -11.73
N TYR A 617 -3.58 -33.42 -12.15
CA TYR A 617 -2.56 -32.37 -12.15
C TYR A 617 -2.92 -31.29 -13.17
N ARG A 618 -2.61 -30.05 -12.82
CA ARG A 618 -2.82 -28.87 -13.65
C ARG A 618 -1.99 -28.97 -14.92
N ASP A 619 -2.57 -28.48 -16.02
CA ASP A 619 -1.86 -28.34 -17.29
C ASP A 619 -0.62 -27.46 -17.10
N GLY A 620 0.51 -27.86 -17.68
CA GLY A 620 1.78 -27.16 -17.52
C GLY A 620 2.68 -27.65 -16.38
N MET A 621 2.26 -28.65 -15.59
CA MET A 621 3.14 -29.28 -14.58
C MET A 621 4.43 -29.86 -15.18
N ASP A 622 4.40 -30.32 -16.43
CA ASP A 622 5.62 -30.74 -17.12
C ASP A 622 6.62 -29.58 -17.32
N GLN A 623 6.15 -28.34 -17.47
CA GLN A 623 7.02 -27.16 -17.61
C GLN A 623 7.70 -26.78 -16.30
N ILE A 624 7.07 -27.10 -15.15
CA ILE A 624 7.64 -26.87 -13.82
C ILE A 624 8.94 -27.65 -13.63
N THR A 625 9.10 -28.80 -14.29
CA THR A 625 10.34 -29.59 -14.22
C THR A 625 11.58 -28.81 -14.68
N LYS A 626 11.40 -27.78 -15.54
CA LYS A 626 12.49 -26.89 -15.97
C LYS A 626 13.08 -26.08 -14.82
N LEU A 627 12.28 -25.80 -13.79
CA LEU A 627 12.70 -25.04 -12.60
C LEU A 627 13.66 -25.82 -11.71
N ASN A 628 13.60 -27.16 -11.69
CA ASN A 628 14.51 -28.02 -10.91
C ASN A 628 16.00 -27.80 -11.24
N SER A 629 16.32 -27.20 -12.39
CA SER A 629 17.71 -26.89 -12.76
C SER A 629 18.27 -25.65 -12.09
N SER A 630 17.39 -24.73 -11.65
CA SER A 630 17.76 -23.38 -11.25
C SER A 630 17.23 -22.98 -9.87
N TYR A 631 16.30 -23.75 -9.31
CA TYR A 631 15.65 -23.51 -8.02
C TYR A 631 15.56 -24.82 -7.24
N ASP A 632 15.60 -24.72 -5.92
CA ASP A 632 15.24 -25.83 -5.04
C ASP A 632 13.71 -25.89 -4.93
N LEU A 633 13.12 -27.03 -5.31
CA LEU A 633 11.68 -27.22 -5.39
C LEU A 633 11.21 -28.10 -4.23
N LEU A 634 10.26 -27.57 -3.45
CA LEU A 634 9.64 -28.26 -2.32
C LEU A 634 8.14 -28.36 -2.51
N LEU A 635 7.58 -29.45 -2.00
CA LEU A 635 6.14 -29.67 -1.92
C LEU A 635 5.72 -29.68 -0.44
N LEU A 636 4.72 -28.87 -0.12
CA LEU A 636 4.01 -28.95 1.16
C LEU A 636 2.57 -29.38 0.89
N SER A 637 2.07 -30.35 1.65
CA SER A 637 0.67 -30.76 1.55
C SER A 637 0.12 -31.15 2.91
N GLY A 638 -1.14 -30.80 3.15
CA GLY A 638 -1.91 -31.32 4.28
C GLY A 638 -2.43 -32.74 4.06
N ASP A 639 -2.41 -33.21 2.81
CA ASP A 639 -2.91 -34.53 2.45
C ASP A 639 -1.92 -35.64 2.83
N GLN A 640 -2.42 -36.88 2.85
CA GLN A 640 -1.61 -38.08 3.00
C GLN A 640 -0.70 -38.30 1.79
N ASP A 641 0.32 -39.14 1.95
CA ASP A 641 1.40 -39.34 0.98
C ASP A 641 1.10 -40.37 -0.13
N HIS A 642 -0.17 -40.74 -0.32
CA HIS A 642 -0.60 -41.73 -1.32
C HIS A 642 -0.23 -41.35 -2.78
N GLU A 643 -0.08 -40.06 -3.08
CA GLU A 643 0.29 -39.56 -4.42
C GLU A 643 1.80 -39.31 -4.58
N ARG A 644 2.62 -39.65 -3.58
CA ARG A 644 4.08 -39.41 -3.57
C ARG A 644 4.75 -39.96 -4.83
N ASP A 645 4.45 -41.19 -5.23
CA ASP A 645 5.05 -41.83 -6.40
C ASP A 645 4.72 -41.10 -7.71
N GLY A 646 3.51 -40.54 -7.82
CA GLY A 646 3.11 -39.73 -8.97
C GLY A 646 3.81 -38.36 -9.01
N LEU A 647 4.08 -37.78 -7.85
CA LEU A 647 4.71 -36.47 -7.70
C LEU A 647 6.24 -36.51 -7.86
N LEU A 648 6.89 -37.66 -7.65
CA LEU A 648 8.33 -37.85 -7.86
C LEU A 648 8.80 -37.53 -9.29
N ARG A 649 7.90 -37.58 -10.28
CA ARG A 649 8.21 -37.16 -11.65
C ARG A 649 8.47 -35.64 -11.74
N PHE A 650 7.88 -34.84 -10.86
CA PHE A 650 7.98 -33.38 -10.88
C PHE A 650 9.01 -32.84 -9.88
N PHE A 651 9.17 -33.52 -8.72
CA PHE A 651 10.10 -33.13 -7.66
C PHE A 651 11.26 -34.12 -7.57
N ARG A 652 12.50 -33.64 -7.80
CA ARG A 652 13.71 -34.50 -7.88
C ARG A 652 14.08 -35.19 -6.56
N HIS A 653 13.79 -34.54 -5.44
CA HIS A 653 14.25 -34.93 -4.12
C HIS A 653 13.05 -35.41 -3.28
N PRO A 654 12.97 -36.72 -2.97
CA PRO A 654 11.90 -37.25 -2.11
C PRO A 654 11.88 -36.58 -0.73
N GLU A 655 13.05 -36.19 -0.22
CA GLU A 655 13.20 -35.45 1.04
C GLU A 655 12.54 -34.06 1.06
N ASN A 656 12.30 -33.47 -0.12
CA ASN A 656 11.70 -32.14 -0.27
C ASN A 656 10.17 -32.16 -0.35
N MET A 657 9.55 -33.34 -0.23
CA MET A 657 8.10 -33.51 -0.21
C MET A 657 7.60 -33.79 1.20
N HIS A 658 6.91 -32.81 1.78
CA HIS A 658 6.35 -32.90 3.12
C HIS A 658 4.82 -33.02 3.07
N PHE A 659 4.32 -34.18 3.49
CA PHE A 659 2.90 -34.50 3.60
C PHE A 659 2.40 -34.36 5.04
N ASN A 660 1.09 -34.46 5.25
CA ASN A 660 0.44 -34.34 6.56
C ASN A 660 0.81 -33.06 7.33
N GLN A 661 1.06 -31.95 6.62
CA GLN A 661 1.45 -30.68 7.21
C GLN A 661 0.22 -29.89 7.68
N SER A 662 0.24 -29.48 8.95
CA SER A 662 -0.73 -28.49 9.45
C SER A 662 -0.41 -27.10 8.87
N PRO A 663 -1.36 -26.13 8.89
CA PRO A 663 -1.08 -24.75 8.46
C PRO A 663 0.12 -24.13 9.19
N GLN A 664 0.30 -24.45 10.48
CA GLN A 664 1.46 -24.04 11.26
C GLN A 664 2.74 -24.77 10.84
N GLY A 665 2.65 -26.07 10.54
CA GLY A 665 3.80 -26.83 10.01
C GLY A 665 4.33 -26.24 8.71
N LYS A 666 3.45 -25.82 7.80
CA LYS A 666 3.86 -25.14 6.56
C LYS A 666 4.65 -23.85 6.83
N LEU A 667 4.20 -23.05 7.80
CA LEU A 667 4.89 -21.83 8.24
C LEU A 667 6.29 -22.11 8.79
N ASP A 668 6.41 -23.15 9.62
CA ASP A 668 7.67 -23.49 10.29
C ASP A 668 8.72 -24.00 9.29
N VAL A 669 8.31 -24.75 8.26
CA VAL A 669 9.20 -25.17 7.16
C VAL A 669 9.74 -23.96 6.40
N ILE A 670 8.88 -23.00 6.03
CA ILE A 670 9.31 -21.79 5.32
C ILE A 670 10.29 -20.99 6.18
N ARG A 671 9.99 -20.82 7.47
CA ARG A 671 10.87 -20.10 8.41
C ARG A 671 12.25 -20.78 8.52
N SER A 672 12.28 -22.10 8.65
CA SER A 672 13.54 -22.87 8.73
C SER A 672 14.43 -22.64 7.50
N MET A 673 13.85 -22.54 6.30
CA MET A 673 14.60 -22.23 5.09
C MET A 673 15.12 -20.79 5.06
N GLN A 674 14.29 -19.83 5.49
CA GLN A 674 14.71 -18.43 5.61
C GLN A 674 15.85 -18.24 6.61
N GLU A 675 15.82 -18.96 7.74
CA GLU A 675 16.90 -18.96 8.74
C GLU A 675 18.22 -19.52 8.20
N LYS A 676 18.16 -20.43 7.22
CA LYS A 676 19.33 -20.94 6.48
C LYS A 676 19.82 -19.97 5.39
N GLY A 677 19.16 -18.82 5.21
CA GLY A 677 19.53 -17.78 4.25
C GLY A 677 18.92 -17.91 2.86
N HIS A 678 18.01 -18.87 2.65
CA HIS A 678 17.28 -19.01 1.39
C HIS A 678 16.22 -17.92 1.25
N LYS A 679 16.03 -17.45 0.01
CA LYS A 679 14.91 -16.58 -0.36
C LYS A 679 13.79 -17.43 -0.93
N VAL A 680 12.70 -17.50 -0.15
CA VAL A 680 11.65 -18.50 -0.34
C VAL A 680 10.43 -17.90 -1.01
N MET A 681 10.01 -18.48 -2.14
CA MET A 681 8.73 -18.21 -2.78
C MET A 681 7.74 -19.31 -2.41
N MET A 682 6.60 -18.95 -1.84
CA MET A 682 5.49 -19.89 -1.60
C MET A 682 4.43 -19.73 -2.69
N ILE A 683 3.97 -20.83 -3.27
CA ILE A 683 2.89 -20.87 -4.25
C ILE A 683 1.76 -21.71 -3.67
N GLY A 684 0.57 -21.12 -3.50
CA GLY A 684 -0.58 -21.76 -2.85
C GLY A 684 -1.92 -21.33 -3.44
N ASP A 685 -3.03 -21.89 -2.96
CA ASP A 685 -4.38 -21.43 -3.31
C ASP A 685 -4.73 -20.10 -2.61
N GLY A 686 -4.01 -19.84 -1.52
CA GLY A 686 -4.10 -18.69 -0.65
C GLY A 686 -5.37 -18.56 0.20
N LEU A 687 -6.24 -19.57 0.20
CA LEU A 687 -7.28 -19.69 1.23
C LEU A 687 -6.72 -20.42 2.44
N ASN A 688 -6.13 -21.60 2.23
CA ASN A 688 -5.60 -22.43 3.30
C ASN A 688 -4.16 -22.07 3.67
N ASP A 689 -3.43 -21.48 2.71
CA ASP A 689 -1.99 -21.18 2.84
C ASP A 689 -1.69 -19.71 3.11
N SER A 690 -2.70 -18.90 3.46
CA SER A 690 -2.53 -17.46 3.69
C SER A 690 -1.42 -17.14 4.70
N GLY A 691 -1.26 -17.96 5.75
CA GLY A 691 -0.16 -17.87 6.70
C GLY A 691 1.20 -18.12 6.03
N ALA A 692 1.35 -19.27 5.37
CA ALA A 692 2.58 -19.69 4.68
C ALA A 692 3.01 -18.68 3.60
N LEU A 693 2.07 -18.18 2.79
CA LEU A 693 2.29 -17.12 1.81
C LEU A 693 2.83 -15.86 2.47
N LYS A 694 2.24 -15.44 3.60
CA LYS A 694 2.64 -14.22 4.32
C LYS A 694 4.00 -14.34 5.03
N GLN A 695 4.44 -15.54 5.38
CA GLN A 695 5.74 -15.80 5.99
C GLN A 695 6.87 -15.83 4.96
N SER A 696 6.58 -16.29 3.74
CA SER A 696 7.56 -16.35 2.64
C SER A 696 8.09 -14.97 2.24
N ASP A 697 9.25 -14.94 1.56
CA ASP A 697 9.78 -13.71 0.97
C ASP A 697 8.91 -13.23 -0.18
N LEU A 698 8.24 -14.17 -0.86
CA LEU A 698 7.23 -13.90 -1.86
C LEU A 698 6.12 -14.96 -1.90
N GLY A 699 4.87 -14.53 -1.64
CA GLY A 699 3.70 -15.40 -1.80
C GLY A 699 3.00 -15.24 -3.15
N ILE A 700 2.74 -16.33 -3.88
CA ILE A 700 1.92 -16.33 -5.10
C ILE A 700 0.67 -17.18 -4.87
N ALA A 701 -0.51 -16.59 -5.08
CA ALA A 701 -1.75 -17.35 -5.09
C ALA A 701 -2.08 -17.82 -6.52
N VAL A 702 -2.32 -19.11 -6.71
CA VAL A 702 -2.86 -19.68 -7.96
C VAL A 702 -4.38 -19.74 -7.84
N THR A 703 -5.09 -19.21 -8.83
CA THR A 703 -6.56 -19.23 -8.80
C THR A 703 -7.16 -19.57 -10.16
N ASP A 704 -8.12 -20.50 -10.17
CA ASP A 704 -8.96 -20.81 -11.34
C ASP A 704 -10.16 -19.88 -11.47
N ASN A 705 -10.49 -19.17 -10.38
CA ASN A 705 -11.64 -18.30 -10.32
C ASN A 705 -11.21 -16.96 -9.77
N VAL A 706 -11.21 -15.93 -10.63
CA VAL A 706 -10.73 -14.58 -10.31
C VAL A 706 -11.40 -14.00 -9.05
N ASN A 707 -12.55 -14.54 -8.65
CA ASN A 707 -13.29 -14.19 -7.44
C ASN A 707 -12.67 -14.66 -6.11
N ASN A 708 -11.77 -15.64 -6.13
CA ASN A 708 -11.06 -16.13 -4.93
C ASN A 708 -9.69 -15.44 -4.84
N PHE A 709 -9.60 -14.38 -4.04
CA PHE A 709 -8.36 -13.64 -3.78
C PHE A 709 -7.80 -13.99 -2.39
N SER A 710 -6.48 -14.15 -2.29
CA SER A 710 -5.78 -14.38 -1.02
C SER A 710 -5.15 -13.09 -0.44
N PRO A 711 -5.52 -12.67 0.78
CA PRO A 711 -4.92 -11.54 1.47
C PRO A 711 -3.40 -11.67 1.62
N GLY A 712 -2.91 -12.91 1.81
CA GLY A 712 -1.54 -13.23 2.16
C GLY A 712 -0.56 -13.31 0.98
N SER A 713 -1.03 -13.26 -0.27
CA SER A 713 -0.16 -13.35 -1.45
C SER A 713 0.38 -11.99 -1.89
N ASP A 714 1.58 -11.93 -2.43
CA ASP A 714 2.17 -10.76 -3.09
C ASP A 714 1.83 -10.70 -4.58
N ALA A 715 1.46 -11.83 -5.17
CA ALA A 715 1.02 -11.93 -6.56
C ALA A 715 -0.12 -12.96 -6.71
N ILE A 716 -0.86 -12.87 -7.81
CA ILE A 716 -1.88 -13.83 -8.21
C ILE A 716 -1.63 -14.26 -9.63
N ILE A 717 -1.59 -15.57 -9.85
CA ILE A 717 -1.52 -16.17 -11.18
C ILE A 717 -2.85 -16.86 -11.50
N ASP A 718 -3.41 -16.54 -12.66
CA ASP A 718 -4.53 -17.30 -13.20
C ASP A 718 -4.07 -18.71 -13.54
N GLY A 719 -4.85 -19.70 -13.14
CA GLY A 719 -4.55 -21.12 -13.32
C GLY A 719 -4.17 -21.50 -14.76
N ARG A 720 -4.73 -20.81 -15.76
CA ARG A 720 -4.42 -21.01 -17.20
C ARG A 720 -3.01 -20.58 -17.59
N SER A 721 -2.39 -19.70 -16.80
CA SER A 721 -1.04 -19.19 -17.07
C SER A 721 0.02 -19.84 -16.19
N PHE A 722 -0.36 -20.84 -15.38
CA PHE A 722 0.57 -21.58 -14.52
C PHE A 722 1.74 -22.19 -15.30
N GLU A 723 1.50 -22.68 -16.52
CA GLU A 723 2.54 -23.21 -17.42
C GLU A 723 3.65 -22.19 -17.74
N LYS A 724 3.35 -20.89 -17.65
CA LYS A 724 4.27 -19.79 -17.94
C LYS A 724 5.12 -19.37 -16.74
N LEU A 725 4.92 -19.99 -15.56
CA LEU A 725 5.67 -19.67 -14.35
C LEU A 725 7.21 -19.64 -14.57
N PRO A 726 7.82 -20.60 -15.29
CA PRO A 726 9.26 -20.51 -15.59
C PRO A 726 9.64 -19.29 -16.42
N SER A 727 8.82 -18.91 -17.41
CA SER A 727 9.03 -17.71 -18.21
C SER A 727 8.90 -16.44 -17.37
N PHE A 728 7.95 -16.39 -16.43
CA PHE A 728 7.79 -15.25 -15.53
C PHE A 728 8.99 -15.04 -14.62
N LEU A 729 9.51 -16.12 -14.03
CA LEU A 729 10.70 -16.07 -13.18
C LEU A 729 11.94 -15.61 -13.96
N LEU A 730 12.15 -16.14 -15.17
CA LEU A 730 13.27 -15.70 -16.02
C LEU A 730 13.12 -14.26 -16.49
N PHE A 731 11.90 -13.83 -16.84
CA PHE A 731 11.63 -12.46 -17.24
C PHE A 731 11.84 -11.47 -16.09
N SER A 732 11.52 -11.84 -14.85
CA SER A 732 11.83 -11.01 -13.66
C SER A 732 13.34 -10.77 -13.51
N LYS A 733 14.16 -11.82 -13.73
CA LYS A 733 15.63 -11.71 -13.75
C LYS A 733 16.11 -10.85 -14.90
N ASP A 734 15.54 -11.00 -16.09
CA ASP A 734 15.87 -10.15 -17.25
C ASP A 734 15.53 -8.68 -16.98
N ALA A 735 14.38 -8.38 -16.36
CA ALA A 735 13.96 -7.02 -16.03
C ALA A 735 14.93 -6.34 -15.04
N VAL A 736 15.34 -7.05 -13.98
CA VAL A 736 16.36 -6.55 -13.03
C VAL A 736 17.71 -6.38 -13.71
N ASN A 737 18.11 -7.30 -14.59
CA ASN A 737 19.34 -7.16 -15.36
C ASN A 737 19.30 -5.96 -16.32
N ILE A 738 18.16 -5.67 -16.95
CA ILE A 738 17.99 -4.47 -17.80
C ILE A 738 18.19 -3.20 -16.98
N ILE A 739 17.70 -3.17 -15.74
CA ILE A 739 17.97 -2.06 -14.81
C ILE A 739 19.47 -1.98 -14.52
N HIS A 740 20.15 -3.08 -14.19
CA HIS A 740 21.61 -3.02 -13.98
C HIS A 740 22.39 -2.53 -15.22
N VAL A 741 21.99 -2.95 -16.42
CA VAL A 741 22.63 -2.52 -17.67
C VAL A 741 22.34 -1.05 -17.97
N SER A 742 21.13 -0.57 -17.75
CA SER A 742 20.80 0.85 -17.95
C SER A 742 21.59 1.75 -16.99
N PHE A 743 21.83 1.28 -15.76
CA PHE A 743 22.70 1.93 -14.79
C PHE A 743 24.14 2.02 -15.31
N ILE A 744 24.68 0.93 -15.86
CA ILE A 744 26.02 0.91 -16.47
C ILE A 744 26.10 1.91 -17.63
N ILE A 745 25.10 1.92 -18.52
CA ILE A 745 25.01 2.88 -19.64
C ILE A 745 24.99 4.31 -19.11
N SER A 746 24.16 4.61 -18.10
CA SER A 746 24.08 5.94 -17.48
C SER A 746 25.40 6.36 -16.85
N LEU A 747 26.09 5.45 -16.17
CA LEU A 747 27.38 5.71 -15.55
C LEU A 747 28.45 6.04 -16.60
N ILE A 748 28.46 5.33 -17.75
CA ILE A 748 29.39 5.62 -18.85
C ILE A 748 29.16 7.02 -19.42
N TYR A 749 27.91 7.40 -19.68
CA TYR A 749 27.57 8.76 -20.14
C TYR A 749 28.06 9.82 -19.15
N ASN A 750 27.78 9.62 -17.86
CA ASN A 750 28.22 10.53 -16.82
C ASN A 750 29.75 10.57 -16.72
N LEU A 751 30.45 9.44 -16.81
CA LEU A 751 31.92 9.39 -16.73
C LEU A 751 32.58 10.15 -17.89
N ILE A 752 32.07 10.00 -19.12
CA ILE A 752 32.54 10.76 -20.28
C ILE A 752 32.28 12.26 -20.08
N GLY A 753 31.07 12.60 -19.64
CA GLY A 753 30.67 13.99 -19.37
C GLY A 753 31.51 14.65 -18.27
N LEU A 754 31.71 13.97 -17.14
CA LEU A 754 32.56 14.43 -16.03
C LEU A 754 34.01 14.57 -16.47
N SER A 755 34.56 13.61 -17.23
CA SER A 755 35.95 13.67 -17.70
C SER A 755 36.20 14.94 -18.50
N TYR A 756 35.24 15.33 -19.35
CA TYR A 756 35.34 16.58 -20.10
C TYR A 756 35.07 17.81 -19.22
N ALA A 757 34.10 17.76 -18.30
CA ALA A 757 33.79 18.84 -17.36
C ALA A 757 34.98 19.22 -16.47
N VAL A 758 35.71 18.23 -15.94
CA VAL A 758 36.90 18.43 -15.08
C VAL A 758 38.02 19.18 -15.82
N THR A 759 38.09 19.11 -17.15
CA THR A 759 39.06 19.90 -17.93
C THR A 759 38.76 21.40 -17.98
N GLY A 760 37.56 21.82 -17.55
CA GLY A 760 37.09 23.20 -17.60
C GLY A 760 36.83 23.71 -19.02
N ARG A 761 36.71 22.82 -20.01
CA ARG A 761 36.48 23.15 -21.43
C ARG A 761 35.06 22.88 -21.91
N LEU A 762 34.23 22.25 -21.08
CA LEU A 762 32.86 21.93 -21.45
C LEU A 762 32.03 23.20 -21.57
N SER A 763 31.51 23.47 -22.77
CA SER A 763 30.57 24.56 -22.95
C SER A 763 29.19 24.20 -22.38
N PRO A 764 28.47 25.17 -21.79
CA PRO A 764 27.12 24.96 -21.28
C PRO A 764 26.13 24.40 -22.32
N LEU A 765 26.28 24.80 -23.59
CA LEU A 765 25.46 24.30 -24.70
C LEU A 765 25.64 22.78 -24.90
N ILE A 766 26.87 22.28 -24.86
CA ILE A 766 27.15 20.84 -24.97
C ILE A 766 26.55 20.08 -23.78
N ALA A 767 26.65 20.64 -22.57
CA ALA A 767 26.03 20.06 -21.38
C ALA A 767 24.49 20.02 -21.46
N ALA A 768 23.87 21.09 -21.98
CA ALA A 768 22.42 21.21 -22.14
C ALA A 768 21.84 20.20 -23.16
N VAL A 769 22.62 19.80 -24.18
CA VAL A 769 22.21 18.78 -25.15
C VAL A 769 22.48 17.36 -24.65
N LEU A 770 23.61 17.13 -23.97
CA LEU A 770 23.99 15.81 -23.44
C LEU A 770 22.97 15.25 -22.44
N MET A 771 22.41 16.11 -21.57
CA MET A 771 21.50 15.67 -20.50
C MET A 771 20.15 15.11 -21.01
N PRO A 772 19.38 15.81 -21.88
CA PRO A 772 18.18 15.24 -22.50
C PRO A 772 18.48 14.02 -23.35
N LEU A 773 19.60 14.03 -24.09
CA LEU A 773 19.99 12.91 -24.94
C LEU A 773 20.22 11.63 -24.11
N SER A 774 20.97 11.73 -23.01
CA SER A 774 21.17 10.60 -22.08
C SER A 774 19.85 10.04 -21.56
N THR A 775 18.92 10.92 -21.19
CA THR A 775 17.59 10.53 -20.68
C THR A 775 16.77 9.81 -21.77
N VAL A 776 16.72 10.34 -22.99
CA VAL A 776 16.02 9.72 -24.12
C VAL A 776 16.62 8.36 -24.47
N THR A 777 17.96 8.25 -24.48
CA THR A 777 18.66 6.99 -24.75
C THR A 777 18.30 5.91 -23.72
N ILE A 778 18.31 6.26 -22.42
CA ILE A 778 18.00 5.31 -21.35
C ILE A 778 16.53 4.89 -21.36
N ILE A 779 15.60 5.83 -21.57
CA ILE A 779 14.17 5.51 -21.68
C ILE A 779 13.92 4.61 -22.89
N SER A 780 14.53 4.92 -24.04
CA SER A 780 14.40 4.11 -25.26
C SER A 780 14.99 2.72 -25.07
N PHE A 781 16.18 2.62 -24.48
CA PHE A 781 16.85 1.35 -24.17
C PHE A 781 15.99 0.49 -23.23
N THR A 782 15.58 1.03 -22.09
CA THR A 782 14.80 0.30 -21.08
C THR A 782 13.48 -0.20 -21.67
N THR A 783 12.79 0.63 -22.46
CA THR A 783 11.54 0.26 -23.12
C THR A 783 11.75 -0.85 -24.15
N LEU A 784 12.70 -0.70 -25.07
CA LEU A 784 12.98 -1.68 -26.12
C LEU A 784 13.52 -3.00 -25.56
N ALA A 785 14.49 -2.93 -24.65
CA ALA A 785 15.09 -4.11 -24.04
C ALA A 785 14.06 -4.93 -23.26
N THR A 786 13.15 -4.28 -22.53
CA THR A 786 12.09 -4.98 -21.78
C THR A 786 11.14 -5.71 -22.72
N HIS A 787 10.73 -5.09 -23.83
CA HIS A 787 9.88 -5.75 -24.84
C HIS A 787 10.63 -6.89 -25.57
N LEU A 788 11.91 -6.71 -25.90
CA LEU A 788 12.70 -7.77 -26.51
C LEU A 788 12.89 -8.97 -25.58
N ALA A 789 13.13 -8.71 -24.29
CA ALA A 789 13.21 -9.76 -23.27
C ALA A 789 11.88 -10.51 -23.16
N ALA A 790 10.75 -9.82 -23.11
CA ALA A 790 9.44 -10.46 -23.07
C ALA A 790 9.14 -11.28 -24.32
N LYS A 791 9.49 -10.80 -25.52
CA LYS A 791 9.38 -11.57 -26.76
C LYS A 791 10.24 -12.84 -26.72
N LYS A 792 11.47 -12.75 -26.22
CA LYS A 792 12.37 -13.90 -26.02
C LYS A 792 11.79 -14.94 -25.05
N ARG A 793 10.96 -14.52 -24.09
CA ARG A 793 10.29 -15.41 -23.12
C ARG A 793 8.88 -15.83 -23.54
N HIS A 794 8.44 -15.51 -24.77
CA HIS A 794 7.09 -15.78 -25.28
C HIS A 794 5.96 -15.17 -24.43
N LEU A 795 6.20 -13.96 -23.90
CA LEU A 795 5.23 -13.19 -23.11
C LEU A 795 4.63 -12.01 -23.89
N LEU A 796 4.95 -11.88 -25.19
CA LEU A 796 4.45 -10.83 -26.10
C LEU A 796 3.96 -11.41 -27.42
#